data_AF-A0A7Y4VMY1-F1
#
_entry.id   AF-A0A7Y4VMY1-F1
#
_cell.length_a   1.000
_cell.length_b   1.000
_cell.length_c   1.000
_cell.angle_alpha   90.00
_cell.angle_beta   90.00
_cell.angle_gamma   90.00
#
_symmetry.space_group_name_H-M   'P 1'
#
loop_
_entity.id
_entity.type
_entity.pdbx_description
1 polymer ?
#
loop_
_entity_poly.entity_id
_entity_poly.type
_entity_poly.pdbx_seq_one_letter_code
_entity_poly.pdbx_strand_id
1 'polypeptide(L)'
;MSLFKHIRYTLLSVWFYAPGVITIFIGYFLLTKLTQGQDVVMLVGEAKLPVLFTAVGVILWAFFVWYCSRLIGYEKRFNDVNWPLDYLSLFPRLLAYNTFVVVQTAIIALPTVGSDNSYLLWAFVFLQNAYYFILQKAIKTKDKVATIAALFIAALYTGYLVFLYLRNQDGEAHEYHLPWMALLLFGLQILVLYFFILRRVKIDQNAGHGYPDDAIDYVSIGSIKVIKVPAWLKAQEKNTFLIFNIISGLAIALYFVVLNSVWVASQLGPLPVVLLAFGILAGLATIITYLSMRVKFNLFFVLLVIAIVVGNLFDPYSVKLTKAKKPFVHQQRPSLEAYLAKWIQHRKAKMINNDSLNPYRVYLVLADGGASRSGYWAASVLAAIQQQSLSDSATNETFNDHLLALSGASGGSVGNAVFYSLLKKEQHDPNILQHAREFLGHDFLTYTIAHYLGSDLAGHFIPGLRDRATALSNSMDYWSTGASDVFKKEVDEAFDQSGRLPILFINTTRVQEGTPAVVSSIRLDSVSNRLDVLSLIDSTYAQGKGNIQLSTAAVLGARFPYVSPAGGISYEAKEKEPNHSFVDGGYFDNSGGGIIHEMMQRIEKIQNDTTNSLSKDLKRMRFYLIHLTNTPDSDGNLNPIHPLTNDLAAPLLTVFNTYGSQTTVNDKRLETFMTRFCNCTTANKEINLYRTKKNESYPMNWVISQYRKDLMDARVDEVIQEELKNGLK
;
A
#
# COMPACT_ATOMS: atom_id res chain seq x y z
N MET A 1 34.15 -33.86 2.98
CA MET A 1 33.06 -33.78 1.99
C MET A 1 33.49 -32.79 0.90
N SER A 2 33.39 -33.12 -0.39
CA SER A 2 33.85 -32.23 -1.48
C SER A 2 33.04 -30.92 -1.54
N LEU A 3 33.62 -29.86 -2.12
CA LEU A 3 32.94 -28.57 -2.31
C LEU A 3 31.63 -28.73 -3.10
N PHE A 4 31.66 -29.49 -4.18
CA PHE A 4 30.46 -29.80 -4.98
C PHE A 4 29.36 -30.49 -4.17
N LYS A 5 29.72 -31.37 -3.23
CA LYS A 5 28.75 -32.03 -2.36
C LYS A 5 28.12 -31.04 -1.36
N HIS A 6 28.88 -30.07 -0.85
CA HIS A 6 28.32 -28.97 -0.03
C HIS A 6 27.36 -28.10 -0.84
N ILE A 7 27.77 -27.67 -2.03
CA ILE A 7 26.93 -26.86 -2.94
C ILE A 7 25.61 -27.59 -3.22
N ARG A 8 25.68 -28.87 -3.58
CA ARG A 8 24.49 -29.70 -3.84
C ARG A 8 23.52 -29.70 -2.66
N TYR A 9 23.98 -30.03 -1.44
CA TYR A 9 23.07 -30.11 -0.30
C TYR A 9 22.58 -28.74 0.17
N THR A 10 23.37 -27.68 -0.02
CA THR A 10 22.91 -26.32 0.22
C THR A 10 21.75 -25.96 -0.71
N LEU A 11 21.88 -26.18 -2.03
CA LEU A 11 20.82 -25.90 -2.99
C LEU A 11 19.57 -26.76 -2.74
N LEU A 12 19.76 -28.05 -2.45
CA LEU A 12 18.65 -28.93 -2.08
C LEU A 12 17.95 -28.47 -0.80
N SER A 13 18.69 -27.95 0.19
CA SER A 13 18.11 -27.43 1.43
C SER A 13 17.36 -26.12 1.18
N VAL A 14 17.88 -25.24 0.31
CA VAL A 14 17.18 -24.01 -0.11
C VAL A 14 15.82 -24.34 -0.72
N TRP A 15 15.76 -25.32 -1.61
CA TRP A 15 14.50 -25.79 -2.19
C TRP A 15 13.59 -26.47 -1.17
N PHE A 16 14.16 -27.34 -0.34
CA PHE A 16 13.38 -28.10 0.65
C PHE A 16 12.73 -27.21 1.71
N TYR A 17 13.43 -26.14 2.13
CA TYR A 17 12.93 -25.15 3.08
C TYR A 17 12.40 -23.88 2.39
N ALA A 18 11.92 -24.01 1.14
CA ALA A 18 11.50 -22.89 0.31
C ALA A 18 10.55 -21.90 1.00
N PRO A 19 9.50 -22.31 1.77
CA PRO A 19 8.62 -21.33 2.42
C PRO A 19 9.36 -20.33 3.33
N GLY A 20 10.28 -20.81 4.17
CA GLY A 20 11.07 -19.95 5.04
C GLY A 20 12.02 -19.06 4.23
N VAL A 21 12.72 -19.63 3.24
CA VAL A 21 13.61 -18.89 2.33
C VAL A 21 12.88 -17.77 1.62
N ILE A 22 11.72 -18.07 1.01
CA ILE A 22 10.93 -17.13 0.23
C ILE A 22 10.50 -15.94 1.09
N THR A 23 9.97 -16.18 2.30
CA THR A 23 9.57 -15.06 3.17
C THR A 23 10.74 -14.15 3.55
N ILE A 24 11.94 -14.69 3.76
CA ILE A 24 13.14 -13.91 4.08
C ILE A 24 13.58 -13.06 2.89
N PHE A 25 13.60 -13.64 1.69
CA PHE A 25 13.95 -12.90 0.46
C PHE A 25 12.93 -11.83 0.10
N ILE A 26 11.63 -12.14 0.23
CA ILE A 26 10.55 -11.16 0.05
C ILE A 26 10.69 -10.04 1.09
N GLY A 27 10.91 -10.38 2.36
CA GLY A 27 11.12 -9.39 3.42
C GLY A 27 12.32 -8.48 3.14
N TYR A 28 13.44 -9.03 2.69
CA TYR A 28 14.61 -8.24 2.27
C TYR A 28 14.25 -7.27 1.15
N PHE A 29 13.64 -7.76 0.07
CA PHE A 29 13.33 -6.93 -1.09
C PHE A 29 12.32 -5.83 -0.74
N LEU A 30 11.20 -6.19 -0.09
CA LEU A 30 10.15 -5.26 0.28
C LEU A 30 10.68 -4.15 1.20
N LEU A 31 11.46 -4.49 2.23
CA LEU A 31 11.88 -3.52 3.25
C LEU A 31 13.12 -2.70 2.86
N THR A 32 13.99 -3.20 1.97
CA THR A 32 15.24 -2.50 1.59
C THR A 32 15.18 -1.80 0.24
N LYS A 33 14.45 -2.34 -0.74
CA LYS A 33 14.46 -1.85 -2.13
C LYS A 33 13.26 -0.98 -2.49
N LEU A 34 12.12 -1.21 -1.87
CA LEU A 34 10.92 -0.41 -2.12
C LEU A 34 10.88 0.78 -1.18
N THR A 35 10.63 1.97 -1.73
CA THR A 35 10.47 3.20 -0.95
C THR A 35 9.32 3.10 0.05
N GLN A 36 8.26 2.36 -0.30
CA GLN A 36 7.15 2.05 0.61
C GLN A 36 7.59 1.24 1.83
N GLY A 37 8.47 0.26 1.65
CA GLY A 37 8.96 -0.57 2.75
C GLY A 37 9.94 0.19 3.63
N GLN A 38 10.78 1.04 3.04
CA GLN A 38 11.63 1.96 3.79
C GLN A 38 10.79 2.91 4.67
N ASP A 39 9.69 3.45 4.14
CA ASP A 39 8.78 4.31 4.91
C ASP A 39 8.08 3.58 6.07
N VAL A 40 7.69 2.32 5.83
CA VAL A 40 7.17 1.42 6.88
C VAL A 40 8.21 1.16 7.98
N VAL A 41 9.51 1.08 7.65
CA VAL A 41 10.58 0.96 8.66
C VAL A 41 10.79 2.27 9.41
N MET A 42 10.74 3.42 8.72
CA MET A 42 10.83 4.75 9.35
C MET A 42 9.70 4.96 10.37
N LEU A 43 8.45 4.62 10.02
CA LEU A 43 7.28 4.67 10.91
C LEU A 43 7.49 3.95 12.24
N VAL A 44 8.23 2.83 12.24
CA VAL A 44 8.54 2.10 13.48
C VAL A 44 9.47 2.91 14.38
N GLY A 45 10.39 3.69 13.81
CA GLY A 45 11.29 4.56 14.56
C GLY A 45 10.62 5.81 15.13
N GLU A 46 9.46 6.22 14.61
CA GLU A 46 8.76 7.43 15.03
C GLU A 46 7.92 7.24 16.31
N ALA A 47 7.57 6.00 16.65
CA ALA A 47 6.73 5.69 17.81
C ALA A 47 7.25 4.51 18.65
N LYS A 48 7.14 4.61 19.97
CA LYS A 48 7.69 3.60 20.92
C LYS A 48 6.97 2.24 20.84
N LEU A 49 5.66 2.25 20.65
CA LEU A 49 4.83 1.03 20.70
C LEU A 49 5.07 0.11 19.48
N PRO A 50 5.13 0.62 18.23
CA PRO A 50 5.56 -0.16 17.07
C PRO A 50 6.94 -0.82 17.19
N VAL A 51 7.92 -0.21 17.88
CA VAL A 51 9.24 -0.83 18.10
C VAL A 51 9.11 -2.15 18.86
N LEU A 52 8.36 -2.16 19.97
CA LEU A 52 8.14 -3.34 20.78
C LEU A 52 7.43 -4.44 19.98
N PHE A 53 6.34 -4.09 19.29
CA PHE A 53 5.60 -5.04 18.48
C PHE A 53 6.41 -5.56 17.30
N THR A 54 7.31 -4.77 16.73
CA THR A 54 8.22 -5.24 15.68
C THR A 54 9.20 -6.27 16.22
N ALA A 55 9.82 -6.02 17.38
CA ALA A 55 10.72 -6.97 18.01
C ALA A 55 10.01 -8.31 18.31
N VAL A 56 8.79 -8.26 18.86
CA VAL A 56 7.95 -9.45 19.07
C VAL A 56 7.60 -10.13 17.75
N GLY A 57 7.23 -9.36 16.72
CA GLY A 57 6.92 -9.85 15.38
C GLY A 57 8.08 -10.61 14.73
N VAL A 58 9.31 -10.09 14.84
CA VAL A 58 10.52 -10.78 14.32
C VAL A 58 10.78 -12.08 15.10
N ILE A 59 10.62 -12.08 16.42
CA ILE A 59 10.75 -13.31 17.24
C ILE A 59 9.71 -14.35 16.80
N LEU A 60 8.45 -13.96 16.63
CA LEU A 60 7.39 -14.85 16.18
C LEU A 60 7.71 -15.39 14.79
N TRP A 61 8.07 -14.54 13.83
CA TRP A 61 8.46 -14.95 12.49
C TRP A 61 9.63 -15.94 12.51
N ALA A 62 10.69 -15.65 13.28
CA ALA A 62 11.82 -16.55 13.47
C ALA A 62 11.39 -17.90 14.05
N PHE A 63 10.51 -17.89 15.05
CA PHE A 63 10.04 -19.08 15.73
C PHE A 63 9.19 -19.98 14.81
N PHE A 64 8.28 -19.40 14.03
CA PHE A 64 7.50 -20.12 13.01
C PHE A 64 8.39 -20.74 11.94
N VAL A 65 9.31 -19.95 11.36
CA VAL A 65 10.24 -20.41 10.33
C VAL A 65 11.14 -21.53 10.87
N TRP A 66 11.67 -21.38 12.09
CA TRP A 66 12.49 -22.39 12.73
C TRP A 66 11.72 -23.69 12.97
N TYR A 67 10.60 -23.62 13.70
CA TYR A 67 9.93 -24.81 14.20
C TYR A 67 9.30 -25.60 13.06
N CYS A 68 8.59 -24.94 12.15
CA CYS A 68 7.92 -25.60 11.04
C CYS A 68 8.93 -26.25 10.08
N SER A 69 10.03 -25.55 9.75
CA SER A 69 11.11 -26.14 8.95
C SER A 69 11.69 -27.38 9.62
N ARG A 70 11.78 -27.39 10.95
CA ARG A 70 12.27 -28.57 11.67
C ARG A 70 11.34 -29.77 11.55
N LEU A 71 10.03 -29.57 11.50
CA LEU A 71 9.04 -30.65 11.35
C LEU A 71 9.24 -31.41 10.03
N ILE A 72 9.43 -30.69 8.92
CA ILE A 72 9.73 -31.34 7.62
C ILE A 72 11.12 -31.97 7.62
N GLY A 73 12.08 -31.39 8.34
CA GLY A 73 13.40 -31.98 8.56
C GLY A 73 13.33 -33.36 9.24
N TYR A 74 12.40 -33.57 10.16
CA TYR A 74 12.18 -34.88 10.78
C TYR A 74 11.66 -35.91 9.81
N GLU A 75 10.67 -35.59 8.99
CA GLU A 75 10.17 -36.53 7.98
C GLU A 75 11.26 -36.88 6.96
N LYS A 76 12.06 -35.89 6.54
CA LYS A 76 13.14 -36.13 5.59
C LYS A 76 14.22 -37.06 6.16
N ARG A 77 14.57 -36.91 7.45
CA ARG A 77 15.54 -37.79 8.14
C ARG A 77 15.16 -39.27 8.02
N PHE A 78 13.87 -39.60 8.15
CA PHE A 78 13.42 -40.99 8.10
C PHE A 78 13.23 -41.55 6.69
N ASN A 79 13.11 -40.69 5.68
CA ASN A 79 12.83 -41.09 4.30
C ASN A 79 14.07 -41.07 3.41
N ASP A 80 15.16 -40.42 3.83
CA ASP A 80 16.39 -40.28 3.02
C ASP A 80 17.65 -40.35 3.91
N VAL A 81 18.18 -41.55 4.08
CA VAL A 81 19.36 -41.85 4.93
C VAL A 81 20.64 -41.17 4.41
N ASN A 82 20.66 -40.74 3.15
CA ASN A 82 21.84 -40.15 2.50
C ASN A 82 21.97 -38.63 2.68
N TRP A 83 21.00 -37.98 3.32
CA TRP A 83 21.06 -36.55 3.59
C TRP A 83 21.85 -36.26 4.88
N PRO A 84 22.87 -35.38 4.86
CA PRO A 84 23.64 -35.07 6.06
C PRO A 84 22.77 -34.50 7.18
N LEU A 85 22.75 -35.17 8.34
CA LEU A 85 21.93 -34.80 9.50
C LEU A 85 22.18 -33.36 9.99
N ASP A 86 23.42 -32.88 9.84
CA ASP A 86 23.79 -31.51 10.19
C ASP A 86 22.95 -30.48 9.43
N TYR A 87 22.74 -30.67 8.12
CA TYR A 87 21.96 -29.74 7.29
C TYR A 87 20.49 -29.67 7.73
N LEU A 88 19.89 -30.81 8.10
CA LEU A 88 18.50 -30.86 8.56
C LEU A 88 18.27 -30.11 9.89
N SER A 89 19.32 -29.91 10.67
CA SER A 89 19.25 -29.20 11.96
C SER A 89 19.79 -27.76 11.92
N LEU A 90 20.72 -27.50 11.00
CA LEU A 90 21.41 -26.23 10.77
C LEU A 90 20.50 -25.25 10.03
N PHE A 91 19.95 -25.66 8.88
CA PHE A 91 19.20 -24.77 7.98
C PHE A 91 18.01 -24.10 8.68
N PRO A 92 17.15 -24.82 9.43
CA PRO A 92 16.04 -24.17 10.15
C PRO A 92 16.49 -23.05 11.10
N ARG A 93 17.66 -23.20 11.75
CA ARG A 93 18.22 -22.17 12.63
C ARG A 93 18.80 -21.01 11.85
N LEU A 94 19.45 -21.30 10.72
CA LEU A 94 19.99 -20.27 9.82
C LEU A 94 18.87 -19.41 9.23
N LEU A 95 17.74 -20.01 8.85
CA LEU A 95 16.58 -19.26 8.35
C LEU A 95 16.01 -18.35 9.44
N ALA A 96 15.79 -18.87 10.65
CA ALA A 96 15.31 -18.09 11.78
C ALA A 96 16.28 -16.99 12.22
N TYR A 97 17.58 -17.18 12.05
CA TYR A 97 18.58 -16.13 12.26
C TYR A 97 18.45 -15.02 11.22
N ASN A 98 18.24 -15.38 9.95
CA ASN A 98 18.15 -14.41 8.87
C ASN A 98 16.87 -13.55 8.90
N THR A 99 15.82 -13.93 9.63
CA THR A 99 14.66 -13.04 9.84
C THR A 99 15.06 -11.76 10.60
N PHE A 100 15.97 -11.87 11.59
CA PHE A 100 16.53 -10.72 12.30
C PHE A 100 17.48 -9.91 11.44
N VAL A 101 18.32 -10.59 10.65
CA VAL A 101 19.28 -9.94 9.74
C VAL A 101 18.55 -9.09 8.71
N VAL A 102 17.44 -9.57 8.16
CA VAL A 102 16.64 -8.82 7.18
C VAL A 102 16.13 -7.51 7.74
N VAL A 103 15.53 -7.51 8.95
CA VAL A 103 15.01 -6.28 9.56
C VAL A 103 16.13 -5.31 9.94
N GLN A 104 17.27 -5.81 10.44
CA GLN A 104 18.45 -4.96 10.68
C GLN A 104 19.01 -4.37 9.39
N THR A 105 19.03 -5.16 8.31
CA THR A 105 19.48 -4.68 7.00
C THR A 105 18.53 -3.61 6.46
N ALA A 106 17.23 -3.75 6.69
CA ALA A 106 16.24 -2.73 6.35
C ALA A 106 16.47 -1.41 7.09
N ILE A 107 16.80 -1.46 8.38
CA ILE A 107 17.16 -0.27 9.16
C ILE A 107 18.42 0.39 8.58
N ILE A 108 19.46 -0.38 8.30
CA ILE A 108 20.74 0.13 7.75
C ILE A 108 20.56 0.65 6.31
N ALA A 109 19.61 0.11 5.56
CA ALA A 109 19.32 0.52 4.19
C ALA A 109 18.64 1.89 4.08
N LEU A 110 18.11 2.43 5.18
CA LEU A 110 17.48 3.75 5.17
C LEU A 110 18.52 4.84 4.89
N PRO A 111 18.28 5.74 3.90
CA PRO A 111 19.21 6.83 3.61
C PRO A 111 19.47 7.78 4.79
N THR A 112 18.51 7.95 5.70
CA THR A 112 18.63 8.77 6.91
C THR A 112 19.43 8.10 8.03
N VAL A 113 19.62 6.77 7.96
CA VAL A 113 20.29 5.98 9.02
C VAL A 113 21.63 5.43 8.54
N GLY A 114 21.70 4.81 7.36
CA GLY A 114 22.89 4.12 6.88
C GLY A 114 23.19 4.40 5.42
N SER A 115 23.13 3.36 4.59
CA SER A 115 23.41 3.43 3.16
C SER A 115 22.52 2.47 2.39
N ASP A 116 21.93 2.96 1.31
CA ASP A 116 21.12 2.20 0.36
C ASP A 116 21.97 1.42 -0.67
N ASN A 117 23.30 1.53 -0.59
CA ASN A 117 24.22 0.88 -1.52
C ASN A 117 24.08 -0.65 -1.46
N SER A 118 23.61 -1.22 -2.57
CA SER A 118 23.33 -2.66 -2.69
C SER A 118 24.53 -3.55 -2.33
N TYR A 119 25.76 -3.16 -2.70
CA TYR A 119 26.96 -3.95 -2.41
C TYR A 119 27.27 -3.99 -0.91
N LEU A 120 27.11 -2.85 -0.22
CA LEU A 120 27.31 -2.77 1.23
C LEU A 120 26.25 -3.58 1.97
N LEU A 121 25.00 -3.53 1.54
CA LEU A 121 23.91 -4.30 2.13
C LEU A 121 24.12 -5.82 1.97
N TRP A 122 24.55 -6.27 0.78
CA TRP A 122 24.88 -7.69 0.58
C TRP A 122 26.11 -8.11 1.39
N ALA A 123 27.15 -7.27 1.45
CA ALA A 123 28.32 -7.52 2.30
C ALA A 123 27.91 -7.67 3.76
N PHE A 124 27.01 -6.82 4.27
CA PHE A 124 26.44 -6.95 5.62
C PHE A 124 25.74 -8.29 5.83
N VAL A 125 24.85 -8.69 4.91
CA VAL A 125 24.16 -9.99 5.00
C VAL A 125 25.15 -11.17 5.00
N PHE A 126 26.18 -11.14 4.15
CA PHE A 126 27.21 -12.18 4.11
C PHE A 126 28.03 -12.22 5.42
N LEU A 127 28.42 -11.07 5.95
CA LEU A 127 29.14 -10.97 7.22
C LEU A 127 28.30 -11.47 8.40
N GLN A 128 26.99 -11.18 8.42
CA GLN A 128 26.08 -11.70 9.44
C GLN A 128 25.95 -13.23 9.36
N ASN A 129 25.91 -13.80 8.16
CA ASN A 129 25.88 -15.25 7.98
C ASN A 129 27.23 -15.90 8.33
N ALA A 130 28.36 -15.25 8.07
CA ALA A 130 29.67 -15.70 8.55
C ALA A 130 29.73 -15.68 10.10
N TYR A 131 29.23 -14.61 10.71
CA TYR A 131 29.12 -14.48 12.17
C TYR A 131 28.28 -15.59 12.79
N TYR A 132 27.16 -15.99 12.15
CA TYR A 132 26.37 -17.15 12.57
C TYR A 132 27.21 -18.43 12.72
N PHE A 133 28.05 -18.75 11.74
CA PHE A 133 28.86 -19.97 11.77
C PHE A 133 29.95 -19.92 12.86
N ILE A 134 30.55 -18.74 13.07
CA ILE A 134 31.54 -18.52 14.14
C ILE A 134 30.87 -18.69 15.51
N LEU A 135 29.72 -18.05 15.71
CA LEU A 135 28.96 -18.11 16.95
C LEU A 135 28.45 -19.53 17.22
N GLN A 136 28.00 -20.24 16.18
CA GLN A 136 27.60 -21.63 16.28
C GLN A 136 28.76 -22.53 16.74
N LYS A 137 29.95 -22.34 16.16
CA LYS A 137 31.16 -23.06 16.58
C LYS A 137 31.50 -22.74 18.04
N ALA A 138 31.52 -21.46 18.40
CA ALA A 138 31.79 -21.00 19.77
C ALA A 138 30.86 -21.67 20.80
N ILE A 139 29.56 -21.69 20.55
CA ILE A 139 28.57 -22.26 21.49
C ILE A 139 28.61 -23.79 21.51
N LYS A 140 28.64 -24.45 20.33
CA LYS A 140 28.54 -25.91 20.22
C LYS A 140 29.79 -26.63 20.73
N THR A 141 30.98 -26.13 20.37
CA THR A 141 32.26 -26.80 20.70
C THR A 141 33.02 -26.15 21.85
N LYS A 142 32.53 -25.02 22.40
CA LYS A 142 33.23 -24.22 23.43
C LYS A 142 34.65 -23.82 22.98
N ASP A 143 34.83 -23.58 21.69
CA ASP A 143 36.11 -23.21 21.09
C ASP A 143 36.49 -21.78 21.50
N LYS A 144 37.64 -21.62 22.15
CA LYS A 144 38.10 -20.33 22.71
C LYS A 144 38.34 -19.29 21.61
N VAL A 145 38.94 -19.69 20.49
CA VAL A 145 39.25 -18.78 19.38
C VAL A 145 37.96 -18.28 18.74
N ALA A 146 37.02 -19.17 18.47
CA ALA A 146 35.70 -18.82 17.94
C ALA A 146 34.92 -17.92 18.91
N THR A 147 35.04 -18.15 20.22
CA THR A 147 34.40 -17.31 21.25
C THR A 147 34.97 -15.89 21.26
N ILE A 148 36.30 -15.74 21.25
CA ILE A 148 36.97 -14.43 21.19
C ILE A 148 36.59 -13.71 19.89
N ALA A 149 36.64 -14.41 18.75
CA ALA A 149 36.25 -13.85 17.46
C ALA A 149 34.78 -13.40 17.46
N ALA A 150 33.87 -14.20 18.03
CA ALA A 150 32.45 -13.85 18.11
C ALA A 150 32.21 -12.60 18.99
N LEU A 151 32.89 -12.49 20.13
CA LEU A 151 32.79 -11.32 21.01
C LEU A 151 33.37 -10.07 20.34
N PHE A 152 34.50 -10.20 19.64
CA PHE A 152 35.10 -9.09 18.90
C PHE A 152 34.20 -8.56 17.78
N ILE A 153 33.63 -9.45 16.97
CA ILE A 153 32.68 -9.07 15.90
C ILE A 153 31.42 -8.43 16.52
N ALA A 154 30.90 -8.99 17.61
CA ALA A 154 29.75 -8.40 18.31
C ALA A 154 30.06 -7.00 18.85
N ALA A 155 31.25 -6.79 19.42
CA ALA A 155 31.69 -5.48 19.90
C ALA A 155 31.84 -4.47 18.77
N LEU A 156 32.42 -4.87 17.63
CA LEU A 156 32.53 -4.00 16.45
C LEU A 156 31.17 -3.57 15.92
N TYR A 157 30.23 -4.50 15.75
CA TYR A 157 28.90 -4.19 15.25
C TYR A 157 28.09 -3.35 16.25
N THR A 158 28.20 -3.66 17.54
CA THR A 158 27.60 -2.83 18.60
C THR A 158 28.17 -1.41 18.58
N GLY A 159 29.49 -1.27 18.45
CA GLY A 159 30.16 0.02 18.31
C GLY A 159 29.68 0.80 17.08
N TYR A 160 29.46 0.13 15.95
CA TYR A 160 28.88 0.73 14.75
C TYR A 160 27.46 1.23 14.96
N LEU A 161 26.58 0.45 15.61
CA LEU A 161 25.20 0.87 15.91
C LEU A 161 25.17 2.03 16.91
N VAL A 162 26.05 2.02 17.92
CA VAL A 162 26.20 3.14 18.85
C VAL A 162 26.72 4.38 18.12
N PHE A 163 27.66 4.24 17.20
CA PHE A 163 28.11 5.35 16.36
C PHE A 163 26.96 5.93 15.52
N LEU A 164 26.13 5.10 14.88
CA LEU A 164 24.96 5.57 14.14
C LEU A 164 23.97 6.33 15.05
N TYR A 165 23.72 5.81 16.25
CA TYR A 165 22.92 6.51 17.26
C TYR A 165 23.50 7.87 17.61
N LEU A 166 24.79 7.93 17.98
CA LEU A 166 25.47 9.17 18.37
C LEU A 166 25.51 10.20 17.24
N ARG A 167 25.71 9.76 16.00
CA ARG A 167 25.75 10.63 14.81
C ARG A 167 24.40 11.30 14.53
N ASN A 168 23.30 10.64 14.88
CA ASN A 168 21.94 11.04 14.52
C ASN A 168 21.13 11.57 15.72
N GLN A 169 21.76 11.93 16.85
CA GLN A 169 21.04 12.35 18.07
C GLN A 169 20.24 13.65 17.91
N ASP A 170 20.75 14.57 17.09
CA ASP A 170 20.09 15.85 16.80
C ASP A 170 19.13 15.76 15.60
N GLY A 171 18.96 14.57 15.04
CA GLY A 171 18.10 14.30 13.89
C GLY A 171 16.66 13.95 14.30
N GLU A 172 15.94 13.40 13.32
CA GLU A 172 14.54 12.99 13.51
C GLU A 172 14.40 11.79 14.44
N ALA A 173 13.21 11.64 15.05
CA ALA A 173 12.92 10.57 16.02
C ALA A 173 13.37 9.17 15.56
N HIS A 174 13.10 8.84 14.30
CA HIS A 174 13.46 7.55 13.74
C HIS A 174 14.97 7.34 13.58
N GLU A 175 15.73 8.41 13.36
CA GLU A 175 17.17 8.33 13.07
C GLU A 175 17.99 7.86 14.27
N TYR A 176 17.53 8.16 15.50
CA TYR A 176 18.17 7.71 16.73
C TYR A 176 17.47 6.51 17.39
N HIS A 177 16.15 6.32 17.22
CA HIS A 177 15.47 5.12 17.74
C HIS A 177 15.81 3.83 16.98
N LEU A 178 15.96 3.89 15.65
CA LEU A 178 16.18 2.70 14.83
C LEU A 178 17.54 2.01 15.08
N PRO A 179 18.66 2.72 15.28
CA PRO A 179 19.92 2.09 15.70
C PRO A 179 19.80 1.32 17.03
N TRP A 180 19.07 1.85 18.02
CA TRP A 180 18.78 1.13 19.27
C TRP A 180 17.91 -0.11 19.06
N MET A 181 16.91 -0.01 18.20
CA MET A 181 16.11 -1.16 17.81
C MET A 181 16.95 -2.22 17.11
N ALA A 182 17.85 -1.84 16.19
CA ALA A 182 18.78 -2.76 15.54
C ALA A 182 19.69 -3.45 16.58
N LEU A 183 20.13 -2.73 17.61
CA LEU A 183 20.91 -3.30 18.71
C LEU A 183 20.09 -4.29 19.55
N LEU A 184 18.84 -3.95 19.88
CA LEU A 184 17.91 -4.86 20.54
C LEU A 184 17.69 -6.14 19.71
N LEU A 185 17.44 -6.01 18.41
CA LEU A 185 17.28 -7.13 17.49
C LEU A 185 18.54 -7.98 17.39
N PHE A 186 19.73 -7.37 17.39
CA PHE A 186 21.01 -8.09 17.40
C PHE A 186 21.20 -8.90 18.68
N GLY A 187 20.88 -8.32 19.84
CA GLY A 187 20.89 -9.03 21.12
C GLY A 187 19.92 -10.21 21.14
N LEU A 188 18.68 -9.98 20.70
CA LEU A 188 17.64 -11.02 20.59
C LEU A 188 18.05 -12.14 19.61
N GLN A 189 18.65 -11.79 18.47
CA GLN A 189 19.19 -12.73 17.49
C GLN A 189 20.22 -13.69 18.12
N ILE A 190 21.16 -13.16 18.92
CA ILE A 190 22.16 -13.97 19.63
C ILE A 190 21.48 -14.86 20.67
N LEU A 191 20.55 -14.32 21.46
CA LEU A 191 19.82 -15.07 22.51
C LEU A 191 18.99 -16.22 21.92
N VAL A 192 18.26 -15.97 20.84
CA VAL A 192 17.45 -16.99 20.14
C VAL A 192 18.34 -18.09 19.58
N LEU A 193 19.47 -17.73 18.96
CA LEU A 193 20.43 -18.72 18.47
C LEU A 193 21.03 -19.55 19.61
N TYR A 194 21.41 -18.89 20.70
CA TYR A 194 21.93 -19.55 21.90
C TYR A 194 20.93 -20.55 22.46
N PHE A 195 19.66 -20.16 22.58
CA PHE A 195 18.56 -21.04 22.98
C PHE A 195 18.45 -22.26 22.05
N PHE A 196 18.44 -22.06 20.72
CA PHE A 196 18.33 -23.18 19.76
C PHE A 196 19.51 -24.16 19.83
N ILE A 197 20.74 -23.66 20.02
CA ILE A 197 21.93 -24.51 20.09
C ILE A 197 22.01 -25.24 21.42
N LEU A 198 21.87 -24.54 22.55
CA LEU A 198 21.92 -25.17 23.87
C LEU A 198 20.83 -26.22 24.05
N ARG A 199 19.61 -25.91 23.60
CA ARG A 199 18.52 -26.89 23.58
C ARG A 199 18.97 -28.16 22.87
N ARG A 200 19.60 -28.04 21.70
CA ARG A 200 20.10 -29.21 20.96
C ARG A 200 21.21 -29.95 21.69
N VAL A 201 22.18 -29.24 22.27
CA VAL A 201 23.27 -29.87 23.03
C VAL A 201 22.72 -30.65 24.23
N LYS A 202 21.76 -30.08 24.97
CA LYS A 202 21.10 -30.75 26.10
C LYS A 202 20.28 -31.97 25.66
N ILE A 203 19.60 -31.86 24.51
CA ILE A 203 18.91 -32.99 23.86
C ILE A 203 19.90 -34.12 23.55
N ASP A 204 21.04 -33.81 22.92
CA ASP A 204 22.05 -34.80 22.51
C ASP A 204 22.78 -35.41 23.74
N GLN A 205 22.97 -34.66 24.82
CA GLN A 205 23.54 -35.16 26.09
C GLN A 205 22.59 -36.08 26.86
N ASN A 206 21.29 -35.79 26.81
CA ASN A 206 20.27 -36.59 27.49
C ASN A 206 19.79 -37.79 26.66
N ALA A 207 20.28 -37.94 25.43
CA ALA A 207 20.00 -39.11 24.60
C ALA A 207 20.74 -40.33 25.16
N GLY A 208 20.13 -40.98 26.16
CA GLY A 208 20.59 -42.27 26.67
C GLY A 208 20.62 -43.28 25.53
N HIS A 209 21.71 -44.04 25.41
CA HIS A 209 21.98 -45.03 24.35
C HIS A 209 21.03 -46.26 24.37
N GLY A 210 19.79 -46.10 24.86
CA GLY A 210 18.80 -47.17 25.03
C GLY A 210 17.78 -47.30 23.89
N TYR A 211 17.85 -46.44 22.86
CA TYR A 211 16.99 -46.54 21.67
C TYR A 211 17.86 -46.69 20.41
N PRO A 212 17.52 -47.60 19.48
CA PRO A 212 18.12 -47.65 18.15
C PRO A 212 18.01 -46.31 17.42
N ASP A 213 19.01 -45.94 16.61
CA ASP A 213 19.06 -44.66 15.90
C ASP A 213 17.91 -44.45 14.89
N ASP A 214 17.25 -45.54 14.50
CA ASP A 214 16.09 -45.65 13.61
C ASP A 214 14.74 -45.78 14.34
N ALA A 215 14.74 -45.83 15.69
CA ALA A 215 13.52 -45.95 16.47
C ALA A 215 12.61 -44.70 16.31
N ILE A 216 11.38 -44.93 15.85
CA ILE A 216 10.37 -43.91 15.58
C ILE A 216 9.32 -43.89 16.69
N ASP A 217 8.94 -42.69 17.13
CA ASP A 217 7.76 -42.47 17.96
C ASP A 217 6.98 -41.24 17.44
N TYR A 218 5.80 -40.99 18.01
CA TYR A 218 4.89 -39.94 17.59
C TYR A 218 4.52 -39.00 18.73
N VAL A 219 4.59 -37.69 18.45
CA VAL A 219 3.91 -36.68 19.27
C VAL A 219 2.46 -36.65 18.84
N SER A 220 1.55 -36.90 19.78
CA SER A 220 0.12 -37.04 19.51
C SER A 220 -0.69 -35.91 20.14
N ILE A 221 -1.77 -35.51 19.47
CA ILE A 221 -2.82 -34.66 20.04
C ILE A 221 -4.04 -35.55 20.25
N GLY A 222 -4.41 -35.81 21.51
CA GLY A 222 -5.39 -36.84 21.83
C GLY A 222 -4.96 -38.20 21.27
N SER A 223 -5.81 -38.82 20.47
CA SER A 223 -5.55 -40.10 19.78
C SER A 223 -4.84 -39.96 18.42
N ILE A 224 -4.67 -38.74 17.90
CA ILE A 224 -4.13 -38.51 16.55
C ILE A 224 -2.61 -38.38 16.60
N LYS A 225 -1.91 -39.24 15.86
CA LYS A 225 -0.44 -39.19 15.69
C LYS A 225 -0.06 -38.08 14.73
N VAL A 226 0.40 -36.94 15.25
CA VAL A 226 0.67 -35.75 14.44
C VAL A 226 2.10 -35.76 13.90
N ILE A 227 3.11 -35.70 14.76
CA ILE A 227 4.51 -35.53 14.33
C ILE A 227 5.29 -36.84 14.50
N LYS A 228 5.98 -37.27 13.44
CA LYS A 228 6.95 -38.36 13.47
C LYS A 228 8.28 -37.85 14.01
N VAL A 229 8.78 -38.42 15.10
CA VAL A 229 10.01 -37.99 15.77
C VAL A 229 10.88 -39.19 16.16
N PRO A 230 12.20 -39.01 16.35
CA PRO A 230 13.02 -40.06 16.95
C PRO A 230 12.52 -40.37 18.36
N ALA A 231 12.45 -41.65 18.73
CA ALA A 231 11.85 -42.08 20.00
C ALA A 231 12.50 -41.39 21.23
N TRP A 232 13.82 -41.29 21.23
CA TRP A 232 14.60 -40.61 22.25
C TRP A 232 14.30 -39.11 22.39
N LEU A 233 13.72 -38.46 21.37
CA LEU A 233 13.42 -37.03 21.36
C LEU A 233 12.01 -36.70 21.84
N LYS A 234 11.10 -37.69 21.91
CA LYS A 234 9.67 -37.48 22.10
C LYS A 234 9.32 -36.64 23.33
N ALA A 235 9.92 -36.93 24.48
CA ALA A 235 9.60 -36.23 25.74
C ALA A 235 9.90 -34.72 25.66
N GLN A 236 11.06 -34.36 25.13
CA GLN A 236 11.46 -32.96 24.94
C GLN A 236 10.65 -32.30 23.82
N GLU A 237 10.28 -33.07 22.79
CA GLU A 237 9.49 -32.54 21.69
C GLU A 237 8.03 -32.28 22.04
N LYS A 238 7.42 -33.12 22.88
CA LYS A 238 6.06 -32.92 23.37
C LYS A 238 5.87 -31.53 23.98
N ASN A 239 6.80 -31.10 24.84
CA ASN A 239 6.72 -29.78 25.48
C ASN A 239 6.92 -28.63 24.49
N THR A 240 7.87 -28.78 23.56
CA THR A 240 8.14 -27.73 22.55
C THR A 240 6.96 -27.60 21.58
N PHE A 241 6.38 -28.73 21.19
CA PHE A 241 5.18 -28.77 20.37
C PHE A 241 3.99 -28.12 21.09
N LEU A 242 3.78 -28.38 22.37
CA LEU A 242 2.73 -27.72 23.16
C LEU A 242 2.91 -26.19 23.19
N ILE A 243 4.11 -25.72 23.53
CA ILE A 243 4.43 -24.28 23.56
C ILE A 243 4.23 -23.67 22.18
N PHE A 244 4.69 -24.34 21.12
CA PHE A 244 4.53 -23.87 19.75
C PHE A 244 3.06 -23.70 19.36
N ASN A 245 2.19 -24.67 19.69
CA ASN A 245 0.77 -24.57 19.40
C ASN A 245 0.07 -23.47 20.21
N ILE A 246 0.45 -23.26 21.48
CA ILE A 246 -0.08 -22.16 22.29
C ILE A 246 0.29 -20.81 21.66
N ILE A 247 1.58 -20.60 21.36
CA ILE A 247 2.05 -19.38 20.72
C ILE A 247 1.39 -19.19 19.35
N SER A 248 1.24 -20.26 18.57
CA SER A 248 0.58 -20.20 17.26
C SER A 248 -0.90 -19.84 17.38
N GLY A 249 -1.60 -20.42 18.36
CA GLY A 249 -3.00 -20.09 18.64
C GLY A 249 -3.17 -18.62 19.04
N LEU A 250 -2.30 -18.10 19.91
CA LEU A 250 -2.29 -16.69 20.30
C LEU A 250 -1.98 -15.76 19.11
N ALA A 251 -1.01 -16.13 18.28
CA ALA A 251 -0.63 -15.38 17.08
C ALA A 251 -1.79 -15.32 16.06
N ILE A 252 -2.46 -16.45 15.81
CA ILE A 252 -3.62 -16.53 14.92
C ILE A 252 -4.80 -15.75 15.50
N ALA A 253 -5.06 -15.85 16.81
CA ALA A 253 -6.10 -15.09 17.48
C ALA A 253 -5.86 -13.57 17.37
N LEU A 254 -4.62 -13.12 17.61
CA LEU A 254 -4.23 -11.72 17.42
C LEU A 254 -4.44 -11.28 15.97
N TYR A 255 -4.00 -12.08 15.00
CA TYR A 255 -4.18 -11.77 13.58
C TYR A 255 -5.66 -11.69 13.20
N PHE A 256 -6.51 -12.57 13.76
CA PHE A 256 -7.96 -12.51 13.57
C PHE A 256 -8.59 -11.23 14.15
N VAL A 257 -8.11 -10.76 15.31
CA VAL A 257 -8.53 -9.46 15.87
C VAL A 257 -8.12 -8.31 14.94
N VAL A 258 -6.90 -8.34 14.38
CA VAL A 258 -6.42 -7.35 13.41
C VAL A 258 -7.31 -7.30 12.16
N LEU A 259 -7.75 -8.44 11.64
CA LEU A 259 -8.68 -8.50 10.50
C LEU A 259 -10.06 -7.88 10.80
N ASN A 260 -10.46 -7.82 12.07
CA ASN A 260 -11.80 -7.36 12.46
C ASN A 260 -11.84 -5.97 13.12
N SER A 261 -10.69 -5.36 13.42
CA SER A 261 -10.63 -4.05 14.09
C SER A 261 -9.60 -3.12 13.44
N VAL A 262 -10.10 -2.04 12.83
CA VAL A 262 -9.25 -0.96 12.27
C VAL A 262 -8.37 -0.34 13.37
N TRP A 263 -8.95 -0.12 14.56
CA TRP A 263 -8.22 0.43 15.69
C TRP A 263 -7.04 -0.46 16.09
N VAL A 264 -7.26 -1.76 16.34
CA VAL A 264 -6.16 -2.67 16.74
C VAL A 264 -5.08 -2.73 15.65
N ALA A 265 -5.49 -2.81 14.37
CA ALA A 265 -4.56 -2.79 13.26
C ALA A 265 -3.68 -1.53 13.30
N SER A 266 -4.28 -0.34 13.39
CA SER A 266 -3.56 0.95 13.43
C SER A 266 -2.62 1.09 14.63
N GLN A 267 -2.94 0.50 15.79
CA GLN A 267 -2.07 0.55 16.98
C GLN A 267 -0.83 -0.34 16.86
N LEU A 268 -0.92 -1.45 16.11
CA LEU A 268 0.23 -2.30 15.83
C LEU A 268 1.13 -1.69 14.76
N GLY A 269 0.54 -1.06 13.75
CA GLY A 269 1.25 -0.54 12.58
C GLY A 269 1.63 -1.63 11.56
N PRO A 270 2.13 -1.21 10.38
CA PRO A 270 2.21 -2.08 9.22
C PRO A 270 3.29 -3.16 9.33
N LEU A 271 4.48 -2.81 9.84
CA LEU A 271 5.61 -3.76 9.92
C LEU A 271 5.32 -4.95 10.85
N PRO A 272 4.87 -4.78 12.11
CA PRO A 272 4.53 -5.91 12.97
C PRO A 272 3.48 -6.85 12.39
N VAL A 273 2.44 -6.29 11.73
CA VAL A 273 1.38 -7.06 11.09
C VAL A 273 1.92 -7.88 9.92
N VAL A 274 2.78 -7.30 9.09
CA VAL A 274 3.44 -8.03 7.98
C VAL A 274 4.34 -9.15 8.51
N LEU A 275 5.13 -8.89 9.57
CA LEU A 275 6.00 -9.92 10.17
C LEU A 275 5.20 -11.06 10.79
N LEU A 276 4.10 -10.75 11.48
CA LEU A 276 3.17 -11.73 12.02
C LEU A 276 2.58 -12.59 10.90
N ALA A 277 2.12 -11.96 9.81
CA ALA A 277 1.60 -12.65 8.65
C ALA A 277 2.66 -13.54 7.98
N PHE A 278 3.90 -13.07 7.83
CA PHE A 278 5.00 -13.87 7.28
C PHE A 278 5.26 -15.13 8.11
N GLY A 279 5.25 -15.01 9.44
CA GLY A 279 5.35 -16.16 10.34
C GLY A 279 4.22 -17.18 10.12
N ILE A 280 2.97 -16.72 10.14
CA ILE A 280 1.79 -17.57 9.97
C ILE A 280 1.80 -18.25 8.58
N LEU A 281 2.01 -17.48 7.50
CA LEU A 281 2.00 -17.99 6.13
C LEU A 281 3.17 -18.95 5.87
N ALA A 282 4.38 -18.65 6.32
CA ALA A 282 5.52 -19.57 6.23
C ALA A 282 5.24 -20.87 7.00
N GLY A 283 4.61 -20.77 8.17
CA GLY A 283 4.18 -21.91 8.96
C GLY A 283 3.16 -22.78 8.23
N LEU A 284 2.08 -22.19 7.74
CA LEU A 284 1.03 -22.88 6.97
C LEU A 284 1.59 -23.54 5.71
N ALA A 285 2.38 -22.83 4.91
CA ALA A 285 3.03 -23.38 3.73
C ALA A 285 3.93 -24.58 4.08
N THR A 286 4.67 -24.50 5.18
CA THR A 286 5.52 -25.61 5.62
C THR A 286 4.70 -26.81 6.11
N ILE A 287 3.55 -26.58 6.76
CA ILE A 287 2.61 -27.65 7.14
C ILE A 287 2.03 -28.32 5.89
N ILE A 288 1.70 -27.55 4.84
CA ILE A 288 1.24 -28.11 3.56
C ILE A 288 2.34 -28.97 2.93
N THR A 289 3.60 -28.51 2.95
CA THR A 289 4.76 -29.31 2.52
C THR A 289 4.88 -30.60 3.33
N TYR A 290 4.74 -30.51 4.65
CA TYR A 290 4.79 -31.66 5.56
C TYR A 290 3.74 -32.73 5.20
N LEU A 291 2.49 -32.30 5.02
CA LEU A 291 1.39 -33.18 4.64
C LEU A 291 1.60 -33.75 3.23
N SER A 292 2.11 -32.95 2.29
CA SER A 292 2.44 -33.38 0.92
C SER A 292 3.45 -34.52 0.91
N MET A 293 4.48 -34.45 1.77
CA MET A 293 5.47 -35.51 1.92
C MET A 293 4.87 -36.81 2.43
N ARG A 294 3.91 -36.73 3.36
CA ARG A 294 3.25 -37.91 3.94
C ARG A 294 2.29 -38.59 2.98
N VAL A 295 1.49 -37.79 2.26
CA VAL A 295 0.57 -38.29 1.24
C VAL A 295 1.32 -38.68 -0.05
N LYS A 296 2.59 -38.28 -0.19
CA LYS A 296 3.41 -38.45 -1.40
C LYS A 296 2.77 -37.79 -2.64
N PHE A 297 2.04 -36.71 -2.41
CA PHE A 297 1.35 -35.93 -3.44
C PHE A 297 1.47 -34.44 -3.13
N ASN A 298 1.61 -33.59 -4.14
CA ASN A 298 1.80 -32.15 -3.94
C ASN A 298 0.46 -31.46 -3.62
N LEU A 299 0.21 -31.16 -2.35
CA LEU A 299 -1.04 -30.51 -1.92
C LEU A 299 -1.14 -29.05 -2.37
N PHE A 300 -0.04 -28.38 -2.71
CA PHE A 300 -0.12 -27.06 -3.34
C PHE A 300 -0.84 -27.11 -4.69
N PHE A 301 -0.68 -28.21 -5.44
CA PHE A 301 -1.42 -28.41 -6.68
C PHE A 301 -2.91 -28.58 -6.42
N VAL A 302 -3.30 -29.31 -5.36
CA VAL A 302 -4.72 -29.44 -4.96
C VAL A 302 -5.31 -28.08 -4.61
N LEU A 303 -4.59 -27.29 -3.79
CA LEU A 303 -5.03 -25.95 -3.41
C LEU A 303 -5.17 -25.04 -4.62
N LEU A 304 -4.24 -25.12 -5.58
CA LEU A 304 -4.35 -24.37 -6.84
C LEU A 304 -5.61 -24.76 -7.62
N VAL A 305 -5.90 -26.06 -7.76
CA VAL A 305 -7.12 -26.53 -8.44
C VAL A 305 -8.38 -26.07 -7.71
N ILE A 306 -8.41 -26.15 -6.37
CA ILE A 306 -9.54 -25.65 -5.57
C ILE A 306 -9.72 -24.15 -5.78
N ALA A 307 -8.64 -23.36 -5.74
CA ALA A 307 -8.70 -21.91 -5.94
C ALA A 307 -9.27 -21.54 -7.32
N ILE A 308 -8.90 -22.29 -8.38
CA ILE A 308 -9.46 -22.11 -9.73
C ILE A 308 -10.96 -22.46 -9.75
N VAL A 309 -11.34 -23.60 -9.16
CA VAL A 309 -12.75 -24.05 -9.14
C VAL A 309 -13.62 -23.07 -8.33
N VAL A 310 -13.17 -22.64 -7.16
CA VAL A 310 -13.90 -21.68 -6.32
C VAL A 310 -13.95 -20.32 -7.01
N GLY A 311 -12.86 -19.85 -7.61
CA GLY A 311 -12.81 -18.59 -8.35
C GLY A 311 -13.79 -18.54 -9.53
N ASN A 312 -14.02 -19.66 -10.21
CA ASN A 312 -15.04 -19.77 -11.28
C ASN A 312 -16.49 -19.77 -10.76
N LEU A 313 -16.69 -19.93 -9.45
CA LEU A 313 -18.02 -19.99 -8.82
C LEU A 313 -18.35 -18.73 -8.03
N PHE A 314 -17.34 -18.03 -7.51
CA PHE A 314 -17.48 -16.86 -6.65
C PHE A 314 -16.40 -15.84 -6.96
N ASP A 315 -16.80 -14.60 -7.24
CA ASP A 315 -15.88 -13.46 -7.29
C ASP A 315 -15.70 -12.85 -5.88
N PRO A 316 -14.49 -12.88 -5.29
CA PRO A 316 -14.24 -12.28 -3.99
C PRO A 316 -14.11 -10.73 -4.04
N TYR A 317 -14.10 -10.11 -5.23
CA TYR A 317 -13.70 -8.70 -5.40
C TYR A 317 -14.84 -7.74 -5.81
N SER A 318 -16.05 -7.98 -5.32
CA SER A 318 -17.19 -7.08 -5.57
C SER A 318 -17.05 -5.71 -4.90
N VAL A 319 -17.54 -4.65 -5.55
CA VAL A 319 -17.61 -3.30 -4.96
C VAL A 319 -18.67 -3.25 -3.86
N LYS A 320 -18.34 -2.64 -2.72
CA LYS A 320 -19.26 -2.38 -1.61
C LYS A 320 -20.33 -1.34 -2.03
N LEU A 321 -21.49 -1.82 -2.45
CA LEU A 321 -22.67 -1.00 -2.72
C LEU A 321 -23.58 -0.91 -1.50
N THR A 322 -24.24 0.23 -1.33
CA THR A 322 -25.23 0.43 -0.27
C THR A 322 -26.66 0.20 -0.77
N LYS A 323 -27.60 0.06 0.18
CA LYS A 323 -29.00 -0.25 -0.14
C LYS A 323 -29.64 0.90 -0.91
N ALA A 324 -30.38 0.56 -1.96
CA ALA A 324 -31.12 1.57 -2.70
C ALA A 324 -32.32 2.07 -1.88
N LYS A 325 -32.42 3.39 -1.68
CA LYS A 325 -33.60 4.03 -1.09
C LYS A 325 -34.71 4.24 -2.14
N LYS A 326 -34.31 4.49 -3.39
CA LYS A 326 -35.19 4.74 -4.54
C LYS A 326 -34.55 4.19 -5.82
N PRO A 327 -35.32 3.85 -6.86
CA PRO A 327 -34.77 3.49 -8.16
C PRO A 327 -34.22 4.72 -8.89
N PHE A 328 -33.15 4.53 -9.67
CA PHE A 328 -32.58 5.55 -10.58
C PHE A 328 -32.24 6.89 -9.92
N VAL A 329 -31.62 6.86 -8.73
CA VAL A 329 -31.28 8.07 -7.98
C VAL A 329 -30.21 8.88 -8.73
N HIS A 330 -29.25 8.19 -9.36
CA HIS A 330 -28.14 8.87 -10.01
C HIS A 330 -28.50 9.44 -11.38
N GLN A 331 -29.58 9.00 -12.03
CA GLN A 331 -30.12 9.65 -13.24
C GLN A 331 -30.69 11.05 -12.97
N GLN A 332 -30.98 11.40 -11.71
CA GLN A 332 -31.52 12.71 -11.31
C GLN A 332 -30.44 13.78 -11.17
N ARG A 333 -29.14 13.42 -11.27
CA ARG A 333 -28.04 14.40 -11.30
C ARG A 333 -28.26 15.41 -12.44
N PRO A 334 -27.89 16.68 -12.26
CA PRO A 334 -28.02 17.69 -13.32
C PRO A 334 -27.09 17.38 -14.50
N SER A 335 -27.48 17.84 -15.70
CA SER A 335 -26.57 17.95 -16.84
C SER A 335 -25.52 19.04 -16.61
N LEU A 336 -24.45 19.06 -17.40
CA LEU A 336 -23.44 20.12 -17.34
C LEU A 336 -24.05 21.51 -17.49
N GLU A 337 -24.94 21.71 -18.47
CA GLU A 337 -25.60 23.00 -18.71
C GLU A 337 -26.46 23.43 -17.51
N ALA A 338 -27.24 22.50 -16.95
CA ALA A 338 -28.07 22.79 -15.77
C ALA A 338 -27.21 23.10 -14.54
N TYR A 339 -26.07 22.41 -14.38
CA TYR A 339 -25.13 22.68 -13.30
C TYR A 339 -24.44 24.03 -13.46
N LEU A 340 -23.94 24.34 -14.66
CA LEU A 340 -23.32 25.63 -14.98
C LEU A 340 -24.27 26.79 -14.74
N ALA A 341 -25.54 26.66 -15.13
CA ALA A 341 -26.55 27.68 -14.88
C ALA A 341 -26.68 27.99 -13.37
N LYS A 342 -26.73 26.95 -12.52
CA LYS A 342 -26.80 27.10 -11.06
C LYS A 342 -25.49 27.66 -10.48
N TRP A 343 -24.34 27.18 -10.96
CA TRP A 343 -23.02 27.63 -10.52
C TRP A 343 -22.83 29.14 -10.81
N ILE A 344 -23.21 29.58 -12.01
CA ILE A 344 -23.23 30.99 -12.42
C ILE A 344 -24.20 31.79 -11.56
N GLN A 345 -25.40 31.28 -11.31
CA GLN A 345 -26.42 31.97 -10.52
C GLN A 345 -25.90 32.34 -9.12
N HIS A 346 -25.17 31.43 -8.46
CA HIS A 346 -24.56 31.70 -7.15
C HIS A 346 -23.45 32.75 -7.17
N ARG A 347 -22.82 32.98 -8.32
CA ARG A 347 -21.68 33.90 -8.50
C ARG A 347 -22.02 35.13 -9.32
N LYS A 348 -23.27 35.29 -9.74
CA LYS A 348 -23.71 36.36 -10.64
C LYS A 348 -23.40 37.75 -10.08
N ALA A 349 -23.56 37.95 -8.77
CA ALA A 349 -23.26 39.21 -8.09
C ALA A 349 -21.76 39.55 -8.13
N LYS A 350 -20.90 38.53 -8.01
CA LYS A 350 -19.43 38.64 -8.09
C LYS A 350 -18.97 38.97 -9.51
N MET A 351 -19.69 38.45 -10.51
CA MET A 351 -19.39 38.65 -11.93
C MET A 351 -19.91 39.96 -12.55
N ILE A 352 -20.62 40.83 -11.81
CA ILE A 352 -21.32 42.01 -12.39
C ILE A 352 -20.34 42.96 -13.09
N ASN A 353 -19.16 43.16 -12.50
CA ASN A 353 -18.15 44.10 -12.99
C ASN A 353 -17.15 43.45 -13.96
N ASN A 354 -17.31 42.16 -14.28
CA ASN A 354 -16.44 41.46 -15.21
C ASN A 354 -16.93 41.59 -16.64
N ASP A 355 -15.98 41.76 -17.55
CA ASP A 355 -16.19 41.83 -18.98
C ASP A 355 -15.09 41.06 -19.74
N SER A 356 -15.01 41.23 -21.06
CA SER A 356 -13.97 40.58 -21.88
C SER A 356 -12.55 41.08 -21.60
N LEU A 357 -12.38 42.29 -21.05
CA LEU A 357 -11.09 42.89 -20.71
C LEU A 357 -10.65 42.53 -19.28
N ASN A 358 -11.61 42.39 -18.36
CA ASN A 358 -11.41 41.95 -16.98
C ASN A 358 -12.31 40.72 -16.67
N PRO A 359 -11.97 39.53 -17.16
CA PRO A 359 -12.83 38.36 -17.05
C PRO A 359 -12.81 37.74 -15.64
N TYR A 360 -13.94 37.14 -15.26
CA TYR A 360 -14.06 36.34 -14.04
C TYR A 360 -13.21 35.07 -14.17
N ARG A 361 -12.31 34.83 -13.22
CA ARG A 361 -11.40 33.68 -13.26
C ARG A 361 -12.14 32.42 -12.82
N VAL A 362 -11.94 31.33 -13.57
CA VAL A 362 -12.53 30.02 -13.28
C VAL A 362 -11.43 28.97 -13.27
N TYR A 363 -11.30 28.22 -12.19
CA TYR A 363 -10.27 27.20 -12.02
C TYR A 363 -10.80 25.80 -12.27
N LEU A 364 -10.00 25.00 -12.95
CA LEU A 364 -10.14 23.58 -13.19
C LEU A 364 -8.92 22.90 -12.58
N VAL A 365 -9.11 21.92 -11.71
CA VAL A 365 -8.00 21.26 -11.02
C VAL A 365 -7.84 19.83 -11.53
N LEU A 366 -6.61 19.47 -11.87
CA LEU A 366 -6.17 18.10 -12.08
C LEU A 366 -5.30 17.66 -10.91
N ALA A 367 -5.44 16.41 -10.49
CA ALA A 367 -4.62 15.81 -9.45
C ALA A 367 -4.13 14.43 -9.90
N ASP A 368 -2.81 14.30 -10.04
CA ASP A 368 -2.17 13.06 -10.46
C ASP A 368 -2.44 11.89 -9.50
N GLY A 369 -2.32 10.66 -9.99
CA GLY A 369 -2.31 9.48 -9.14
C GLY A 369 -1.07 9.35 -8.25
N GLY A 370 -1.08 8.36 -7.34
CA GLY A 370 0.04 8.10 -6.43
C GLY A 370 -0.33 7.83 -4.97
N ALA A 371 -1.41 7.07 -4.72
CA ALA A 371 -1.86 6.65 -3.38
C ALA A 371 -1.94 7.81 -2.34
N SER A 372 -1.65 7.56 -1.05
CA SER A 372 -1.74 8.61 -0.02
C SER A 372 -0.83 9.79 -0.29
N ARG A 373 0.34 9.61 -0.93
CA ARG A 373 1.22 10.73 -1.29
C ARG A 373 0.47 11.75 -2.13
N SER A 374 -0.21 11.29 -3.18
CA SER A 374 -0.98 12.21 -4.02
C SER A 374 -2.21 12.76 -3.31
N GLY A 375 -2.91 11.93 -2.55
CA GLY A 375 -4.08 12.37 -1.79
C GLY A 375 -3.75 13.48 -0.80
N TYR A 376 -2.69 13.28 -0.02
CA TYR A 376 -2.17 14.25 0.95
C TYR A 376 -1.70 15.52 0.24
N TRP A 377 -0.87 15.40 -0.80
CA TRP A 377 -0.39 16.55 -1.56
C TRP A 377 -1.53 17.39 -2.15
N ALA A 378 -2.42 16.76 -2.91
CA ALA A 378 -3.51 17.45 -3.60
C ALA A 378 -4.47 18.13 -2.62
N ALA A 379 -4.90 17.41 -1.57
CA ALA A 379 -5.80 17.98 -0.58
C ALA A 379 -5.13 19.11 0.22
N SER A 380 -3.86 18.99 0.60
CA SER A 380 -3.15 20.03 1.34
C SER A 380 -2.95 21.29 0.49
N VAL A 381 -2.57 21.18 -0.78
CA VAL A 381 -2.45 22.36 -1.65
C VAL A 381 -3.79 23.06 -1.83
N LEU A 382 -4.85 22.30 -2.15
CA LEU A 382 -6.19 22.87 -2.35
C LEU A 382 -6.75 23.52 -1.08
N ALA A 383 -6.60 22.85 0.07
CA ALA A 383 -7.03 23.37 1.35
C ALA A 383 -6.22 24.62 1.76
N ALA A 384 -4.92 24.66 1.49
CA ALA A 384 -4.09 25.81 1.76
C ALA A 384 -4.48 27.02 0.89
N ILE A 385 -4.77 26.81 -0.40
CA ILE A 385 -5.28 27.88 -1.30
C ILE A 385 -6.64 28.39 -0.81
N GLN A 386 -7.56 27.49 -0.44
CA GLN A 386 -8.86 27.87 0.14
C GLN A 386 -8.69 28.67 1.43
N GLN A 387 -7.88 28.20 2.37
CA GLN A 387 -7.63 28.87 3.64
C GLN A 387 -7.01 30.26 3.44
N GLN A 388 -6.06 30.39 2.52
CA GLN A 388 -5.45 31.68 2.20
C GLN A 388 -6.48 32.64 1.61
N SER A 389 -7.36 32.17 0.72
CA SER A 389 -8.41 33.00 0.12
C SER A 389 -9.43 33.52 1.14
N LEU A 390 -9.71 32.76 2.22
CA LEU A 390 -10.58 33.21 3.31
C LEU A 390 -10.00 34.40 4.08
N SER A 391 -8.68 34.57 4.06
CA SER A 391 -7.99 35.66 4.74
C SER A 391 -7.90 36.93 3.89
N ASP A 392 -8.25 36.87 2.59
CA ASP A 392 -8.24 38.03 1.70
C ASP A 392 -9.57 38.80 1.76
N SER A 393 -9.63 39.79 2.66
CA SER A 393 -10.79 40.66 2.84
C SER A 393 -11.05 41.61 1.65
N ALA A 394 -10.16 41.70 0.66
CA ALA A 394 -10.26 42.71 -0.40
C ALA A 394 -11.35 42.41 -1.43
N THR A 395 -11.62 41.13 -1.70
CA THR A 395 -12.59 40.70 -2.74
C THR A 395 -13.86 40.09 -2.14
N ASN A 396 -13.82 39.59 -0.90
CA ASN A 396 -14.87 38.76 -0.31
C ASN A 396 -15.21 37.52 -1.20
N GLU A 397 -14.19 37.04 -1.92
CA GLU A 397 -14.22 35.86 -2.78
C GLU A 397 -13.26 34.81 -2.22
N THR A 398 -13.67 33.55 -2.28
CA THR A 398 -12.88 32.40 -1.85
C THR A 398 -12.50 31.56 -3.05
N PHE A 399 -11.50 30.69 -2.91
CA PHE A 399 -11.10 29.78 -3.99
C PHE A 399 -12.26 28.91 -4.49
N ASN A 400 -13.14 28.44 -3.60
CA ASN A 400 -14.37 27.72 -3.96
C ASN A 400 -15.33 28.53 -4.84
N ASP A 401 -15.31 29.86 -4.77
CA ASP A 401 -16.09 30.70 -5.69
C ASP A 401 -15.56 30.65 -7.12
N HIS A 402 -14.27 30.43 -7.32
CA HIS A 402 -13.67 30.35 -8.65
C HIS A 402 -13.52 28.91 -9.14
N LEU A 403 -13.65 27.91 -8.27
CA LEU A 403 -13.46 26.51 -8.59
C LEU A 403 -14.70 25.91 -9.28
N LEU A 404 -14.53 25.46 -10.53
CA LEU A 404 -15.60 24.82 -11.29
C LEU A 404 -15.52 23.30 -11.26
N ALA A 405 -14.32 22.71 -11.34
CA ALA A 405 -14.17 21.27 -11.39
C ALA A 405 -12.89 20.76 -10.70
N LEU A 406 -13.02 19.59 -10.07
CA LEU A 406 -11.94 18.77 -9.53
C LEU A 406 -11.93 17.45 -10.30
N SER A 407 -10.82 17.12 -10.95
CA SER A 407 -10.59 15.83 -11.60
C SER A 407 -9.29 15.23 -11.11
N GLY A 408 -9.28 13.92 -10.93
CA GLY A 408 -8.04 13.21 -10.61
C GLY A 408 -8.21 11.71 -10.78
N ALA A 409 -7.10 10.99 -10.72
CA ALA A 409 -7.06 9.54 -10.71
C ALA A 409 -6.38 9.02 -9.44
N SER A 410 -6.61 7.76 -9.08
CA SER A 410 -5.95 7.11 -7.96
C SER A 410 -6.01 7.91 -6.65
N GLY A 411 -4.88 8.08 -5.97
CA GLY A 411 -4.70 8.94 -4.81
C GLY A 411 -5.13 10.40 -5.03
N GLY A 412 -4.98 10.96 -6.22
CA GLY A 412 -5.46 12.31 -6.54
C GLY A 412 -6.97 12.43 -6.46
N SER A 413 -7.72 11.39 -6.87
CA SER A 413 -9.17 11.31 -6.65
C SER A 413 -9.53 11.31 -5.17
N VAL A 414 -8.74 10.61 -4.33
CA VAL A 414 -8.93 10.61 -2.87
C VAL A 414 -8.71 12.00 -2.31
N GLY A 415 -7.62 12.67 -2.68
CA GLY A 415 -7.33 14.05 -2.23
C GLY A 415 -8.44 15.05 -2.62
N ASN A 416 -8.88 15.00 -3.87
CA ASN A 416 -10.00 15.82 -4.36
C ASN A 416 -11.30 15.53 -3.61
N ALA A 417 -11.63 14.25 -3.36
CA ALA A 417 -12.83 13.87 -2.63
C ALA A 417 -12.78 14.28 -1.15
N VAL A 418 -11.59 14.28 -0.52
CA VAL A 418 -11.40 14.81 0.83
C VAL A 418 -11.62 16.31 0.87
N PHE A 419 -10.94 17.07 0.01
CA PHE A 419 -11.12 18.52 -0.08
C PHE A 419 -12.59 18.90 -0.37
N TYR A 420 -13.23 18.17 -1.29
CA TYR A 420 -14.66 18.32 -1.57
C TYR A 420 -15.54 18.08 -0.34
N SER A 421 -15.22 17.04 0.44
CA SER A 421 -15.94 16.69 1.67
C SER A 421 -15.84 17.80 2.73
N LEU A 422 -14.65 18.40 2.87
CA LEU A 422 -14.43 19.52 3.78
C LEU A 422 -15.23 20.76 3.35
N LEU A 423 -15.19 21.12 2.05
CA LEU A 423 -16.00 22.22 1.52
C LEU A 423 -17.50 21.98 1.70
N LYS A 424 -17.97 20.74 1.53
CA LYS A 424 -19.38 20.39 1.72
C LYS A 424 -19.81 20.54 3.18
N LYS A 425 -18.91 20.25 4.11
CA LYS A 425 -19.17 20.38 5.54
C LYS A 425 -19.23 21.84 5.97
N GLU A 426 -18.18 22.61 5.65
CA GLU A 426 -18.06 24.02 6.02
C GLU A 426 -17.14 24.77 5.05
N GLN A 427 -17.71 25.63 4.20
CA GLN A 427 -16.97 26.31 3.13
C GLN A 427 -16.00 27.39 3.65
N HIS A 428 -16.26 27.95 4.83
CA HIS A 428 -15.51 29.06 5.42
C HIS A 428 -14.74 28.62 6.68
N ASP A 429 -14.36 27.34 6.75
CA ASP A 429 -13.56 26.81 7.85
C ASP A 429 -12.10 27.31 7.75
N PRO A 430 -11.61 28.10 8.73
CA PRO A 430 -10.25 28.61 8.73
C PRO A 430 -9.20 27.51 8.98
N ASN A 431 -9.61 26.32 9.43
CA ASN A 431 -8.72 25.20 9.74
C ASN A 431 -8.80 24.07 8.70
N ILE A 432 -9.34 24.35 7.50
CA ILE A 432 -9.54 23.35 6.45
C ILE A 432 -8.25 22.60 6.08
N LEU A 433 -7.08 23.26 6.09
CA LEU A 433 -5.78 22.62 5.84
C LEU A 433 -5.43 21.61 6.93
N GLN A 434 -5.64 21.99 8.19
CA GLN A 434 -5.40 21.12 9.33
C GLN A 434 -6.30 19.88 9.25
N HIS A 435 -7.60 20.05 8.99
CA HIS A 435 -8.52 18.92 8.86
C HIS A 435 -8.16 17.98 7.70
N ALA A 436 -7.67 18.52 6.57
CA ALA A 436 -7.19 17.71 5.44
C ALA A 436 -5.96 16.87 5.84
N ARG A 437 -4.95 17.51 6.47
CA ARG A 437 -3.71 16.85 6.92
C ARG A 437 -3.98 15.81 8.02
N GLU A 438 -4.85 16.11 8.97
CA GLU A 438 -5.25 15.19 10.04
C GLU A 438 -5.91 13.94 9.47
N PHE A 439 -6.89 14.09 8.58
CA PHE A 439 -7.57 12.93 8.00
C PHE A 439 -6.62 12.07 7.15
N LEU A 440 -5.89 12.68 6.21
CA LEU A 440 -5.01 11.95 5.30
C LEU A 440 -3.70 11.47 5.94
N GLY A 441 -3.37 11.99 7.12
CA GLY A 441 -2.20 11.60 7.90
C GLY A 441 -2.37 10.31 8.71
N HIS A 442 -3.57 9.71 8.73
CA HIS A 442 -3.85 8.44 9.39
C HIS A 442 -3.31 7.22 8.64
N ASP A 443 -3.20 6.09 9.36
CA ASP A 443 -2.82 4.80 8.78
C ASP A 443 -4.02 4.12 8.11
N PHE A 444 -3.98 4.07 6.77
CA PHE A 444 -4.92 3.29 5.95
C PHE A 444 -4.30 1.99 5.41
N LEU A 445 -3.00 1.75 5.64
CA LEU A 445 -2.28 0.61 5.10
C LEU A 445 -2.40 -0.62 5.98
N THR A 446 -2.29 -0.50 7.30
CA THR A 446 -2.14 -1.67 8.17
C THR A 446 -3.34 -2.59 8.12
N TYR A 447 -4.55 -2.03 8.17
CA TYR A 447 -5.78 -2.82 8.05
C TYR A 447 -5.92 -3.45 6.65
N THR A 448 -5.50 -2.72 5.60
CA THR A 448 -5.51 -3.16 4.20
C THR A 448 -4.54 -4.32 3.95
N ILE A 449 -3.29 -4.20 4.39
CA ILE A 449 -2.26 -5.24 4.18
C ILE A 449 -2.53 -6.49 5.01
N ALA A 450 -3.19 -6.36 6.17
CA ALA A 450 -3.67 -7.51 6.93
C ALA A 450 -4.67 -8.34 6.11
N HIS A 451 -5.59 -7.71 5.39
CA HIS A 451 -6.53 -8.42 4.52
C HIS A 451 -5.81 -9.02 3.32
N TYR A 452 -4.85 -8.30 2.72
CA TYR A 452 -4.07 -8.83 1.60
C TYR A 452 -3.29 -10.11 1.96
N LEU A 453 -2.64 -10.15 3.13
CA LEU A 453 -1.89 -11.31 3.60
C LEU A 453 -2.75 -12.33 4.37
N GLY A 454 -4.07 -12.08 4.46
CA GLY A 454 -5.00 -12.83 5.29
C GLY A 454 -6.26 -13.22 4.53
N SER A 455 -7.31 -12.41 4.67
CA SER A 455 -8.64 -12.71 4.14
C SER A 455 -8.67 -12.87 2.62
N ASP A 456 -7.85 -12.14 1.86
CA ASP A 456 -7.77 -12.28 0.40
C ASP A 456 -7.23 -13.66 0.00
N LEU A 457 -6.15 -14.11 0.65
CA LEU A 457 -5.59 -15.44 0.43
C LEU A 457 -6.60 -16.53 0.81
N ALA A 458 -7.33 -16.34 1.91
CA ALA A 458 -8.39 -17.26 2.32
C ALA A 458 -9.63 -17.18 1.41
N GLY A 459 -9.90 -16.02 0.79
CA GLY A 459 -11.05 -15.75 -0.07
C GLY A 459 -11.10 -16.61 -1.33
N HIS A 460 -9.94 -17.07 -1.79
CA HIS A 460 -9.82 -18.06 -2.87
C HIS A 460 -10.35 -19.45 -2.49
N PHE A 461 -10.59 -19.72 -1.20
CA PHE A 461 -11.09 -20.99 -0.69
C PHE A 461 -12.43 -20.84 0.05
N ILE A 462 -12.67 -19.66 0.64
CA ILE A 462 -13.82 -19.36 1.50
C ILE A 462 -14.53 -18.12 0.96
N PRO A 463 -15.67 -18.28 0.26
CA PRO A 463 -16.44 -17.14 -0.26
C PRO A 463 -16.96 -16.21 0.84
N GLY A 464 -17.14 -14.92 0.51
CA GLY A 464 -17.76 -13.93 1.40
C GLY A 464 -16.82 -13.27 2.40
N LEU A 465 -15.52 -13.55 2.35
CA LEU A 465 -14.51 -12.81 3.10
C LEU A 465 -14.33 -11.40 2.52
N ARG A 466 -14.01 -10.44 3.39
CA ARG A 466 -13.74 -9.06 2.98
C ARG A 466 -12.43 -8.99 2.21
N ASP A 467 -12.45 -8.27 1.08
CA ASP A 467 -11.25 -8.01 0.29
C ASP A 467 -10.47 -6.79 0.80
N ARG A 468 -9.19 -6.70 0.43
CA ARG A 468 -8.32 -5.58 0.80
C ARG A 468 -8.77 -4.20 0.33
N ALA A 469 -9.47 -4.04 -0.82
CA ALA A 469 -9.97 -2.73 -1.23
C ALA A 469 -11.17 -2.30 -0.37
N THR A 470 -12.04 -3.23 0.00
CA THR A 470 -13.09 -2.98 1.00
C THR A 470 -12.48 -2.66 2.38
N ALA A 471 -11.37 -3.32 2.75
CA ALA A 471 -10.64 -2.98 3.97
C ALA A 471 -10.07 -1.56 3.93
N LEU A 472 -9.50 -1.14 2.79
CA LEU A 472 -9.01 0.23 2.58
C LEU A 472 -10.12 1.27 2.75
N SER A 473 -11.29 1.08 2.11
CA SER A 473 -12.41 2.00 2.25
C SER A 473 -12.94 2.03 3.70
N ASN A 474 -13.00 0.88 4.38
CA ASN A 474 -13.42 0.82 5.79
C ASN A 474 -12.41 1.52 6.73
N SER A 475 -11.11 1.47 6.41
CA SER A 475 -10.08 2.19 7.17
C SER A 475 -10.27 3.70 7.02
N MET A 476 -10.57 4.18 5.82
CA MET A 476 -10.87 5.59 5.58
C MET A 476 -12.20 6.01 6.25
N ASP A 477 -13.24 5.18 6.15
CA ASP A 477 -14.54 5.42 6.80
C ASP A 477 -14.41 5.55 8.33
N TYR A 478 -13.53 4.75 8.94
CA TYR A 478 -13.30 4.77 10.38
C TYR A 478 -12.73 6.11 10.86
N TRP A 479 -11.77 6.68 10.11
CA TRP A 479 -11.14 7.97 10.44
C TRP A 479 -11.94 9.18 9.94
N SER A 480 -12.93 8.97 9.05
CA SER A 480 -13.79 10.02 8.52
C SER A 480 -14.77 10.48 9.61
N THR A 481 -14.39 11.52 10.34
CA THR A 481 -15.14 12.07 11.48
C THR A 481 -15.11 13.60 11.46
N GLY A 482 -16.06 14.25 12.16
CA GLY A 482 -16.08 15.71 12.28
C GLY A 482 -16.17 16.43 10.93
N ALA A 483 -15.07 17.11 10.55
CA ALA A 483 -14.95 17.87 9.31
C ALA A 483 -14.97 16.97 8.05
N SER A 484 -14.40 15.76 8.13
CA SER A 484 -14.30 14.84 6.99
C SER A 484 -15.45 13.83 6.90
N ASP A 485 -16.48 13.94 7.75
CA ASP A 485 -17.61 12.99 7.86
C ASP A 485 -18.38 12.79 6.54
N VAL A 486 -18.37 13.77 5.64
CA VAL A 486 -18.99 13.67 4.31
C VAL A 486 -18.33 12.56 3.47
N PHE A 487 -17.05 12.26 3.69
CA PHE A 487 -16.29 11.29 2.90
C PHE A 487 -16.85 9.86 2.99
N LYS A 488 -17.42 9.46 4.14
CA LYS A 488 -18.05 8.14 4.31
C LYS A 488 -19.54 8.08 3.94
N LYS A 489 -20.13 9.21 3.54
CA LYS A 489 -21.55 9.28 3.16
C LYS A 489 -21.78 8.73 1.77
N GLU A 490 -23.03 8.37 1.49
CA GLU A 490 -23.47 7.98 0.16
C GLU A 490 -23.36 9.15 -0.82
N VAL A 491 -23.03 8.88 -2.09
CA VAL A 491 -22.77 9.94 -3.09
C VAL A 491 -23.98 10.82 -3.40
N ASP A 492 -25.21 10.31 -3.21
CA ASP A 492 -26.44 11.10 -3.34
C ASP A 492 -26.56 12.20 -2.28
N GLU A 493 -26.04 11.97 -1.07
CA GLU A 493 -25.97 12.96 0.00
C GLU A 493 -24.70 13.82 -0.09
N ALA A 494 -23.56 13.20 -0.42
CA ALA A 494 -22.28 13.87 -0.47
C ALA A 494 -22.22 14.90 -1.61
N PHE A 495 -22.74 14.57 -2.80
CA PHE A 495 -22.68 15.45 -3.95
C PHE A 495 -23.62 16.65 -3.80
N ASP A 496 -23.07 17.83 -4.10
CA ASP A 496 -23.84 19.05 -4.23
C ASP A 496 -24.49 19.15 -5.60
N GLN A 497 -25.81 19.24 -5.61
CA GLN A 497 -26.63 19.50 -6.81
C GLN A 497 -27.12 20.96 -6.87
N SER A 498 -26.72 21.81 -5.90
CA SER A 498 -27.12 23.22 -5.84
C SER A 498 -26.23 24.14 -6.68
N GLY A 499 -25.02 23.72 -7.05
CA GLY A 499 -24.05 24.53 -7.81
C GLY A 499 -23.17 25.40 -6.92
N ARG A 500 -23.13 25.13 -5.62
CA ARG A 500 -22.28 25.85 -4.65
C ARG A 500 -20.86 25.27 -4.59
N LEU A 501 -20.72 23.97 -4.82
CA LEU A 501 -19.44 23.28 -4.87
C LEU A 501 -18.96 23.07 -6.31
N PRO A 502 -17.71 22.65 -6.53
CA PRO A 502 -17.26 22.24 -7.86
C PRO A 502 -17.87 20.92 -8.32
N ILE A 503 -17.77 20.65 -9.62
CA ILE A 503 -18.02 19.32 -10.18
C ILE A 503 -16.87 18.40 -9.75
N LEU A 504 -17.18 17.23 -9.21
CA LEU A 504 -16.18 16.23 -8.84
C LEU A 504 -16.17 15.12 -9.90
N PHE A 505 -14.99 14.80 -10.41
CA PHE A 505 -14.73 13.69 -11.31
C PHE A 505 -13.71 12.73 -10.68
N ILE A 506 -14.14 11.50 -10.43
CA ILE A 506 -13.28 10.41 -9.96
C ILE A 506 -13.09 9.45 -11.14
N ASN A 507 -11.88 9.44 -11.70
CA ASN A 507 -11.57 8.64 -12.89
C ASN A 507 -11.26 7.19 -12.51
N THR A 508 -11.76 6.25 -13.32
CA THR A 508 -11.51 4.80 -13.23
C THR A 508 -11.46 4.20 -14.63
N THR A 509 -10.93 2.99 -14.76
CA THR A 509 -10.82 2.30 -16.05
C THR A 509 -11.55 0.96 -15.98
N ARG A 510 -12.41 0.67 -16.97
CA ARG A 510 -13.05 -0.65 -17.07
C ARG A 510 -12.08 -1.65 -17.70
N VAL A 511 -11.86 -2.77 -17.03
CA VAL A 511 -10.88 -3.80 -17.41
C VAL A 511 -11.20 -4.46 -18.74
N GLN A 512 -12.45 -4.85 -18.95
CA GLN A 512 -12.86 -5.69 -20.09
C GLN A 512 -12.51 -5.08 -21.46
N GLU A 513 -12.67 -3.76 -21.60
CA GLU A 513 -12.48 -3.05 -22.88
C GLU A 513 -11.37 -1.98 -22.81
N GLY A 514 -10.75 -1.78 -21.63
CA GLY A 514 -9.81 -0.66 -21.41
C GLY A 514 -10.45 0.73 -21.54
N THR A 515 -11.78 0.81 -21.43
CA THR A 515 -12.51 2.07 -21.65
C THR A 515 -12.50 2.96 -20.40
N PRO A 516 -12.31 4.28 -20.56
CA PRO A 516 -12.40 5.22 -19.45
C PRO A 516 -13.82 5.30 -18.88
N ALA A 517 -13.90 5.38 -17.56
CA ALA A 517 -15.13 5.47 -16.79
C ALA A 517 -14.98 6.50 -15.68
N VAL A 518 -16.08 7.16 -15.28
CA VAL A 518 -16.02 8.25 -14.29
C VAL A 518 -17.19 8.15 -13.32
N VAL A 519 -16.91 8.34 -12.02
CA VAL A 519 -17.91 8.69 -11.02
C VAL A 519 -17.97 10.20 -10.93
N SER A 520 -19.14 10.81 -11.15
CA SER A 520 -19.28 12.28 -11.20
C SER A 520 -20.51 12.81 -10.49
N SER A 521 -20.43 14.05 -10.00
CA SER A 521 -21.57 14.79 -9.43
C SER A 521 -22.59 15.26 -10.48
N ILE A 522 -22.23 15.26 -11.76
CA ILE A 522 -23.13 15.55 -12.89
C ILE A 522 -23.31 14.31 -13.78
N ARG A 523 -24.31 14.33 -14.67
CA ARG A 523 -24.46 13.26 -15.67
C ARG A 523 -23.45 13.41 -16.81
N LEU A 524 -22.78 12.31 -17.15
CA LEU A 524 -21.75 12.31 -18.20
C LEU A 524 -22.32 12.38 -19.61
N ASP A 525 -23.55 11.94 -19.87
CA ASP A 525 -24.16 11.94 -21.21
C ASP A 525 -24.23 13.32 -21.86
N SER A 526 -24.23 14.37 -21.04
CA SER A 526 -24.16 15.76 -21.48
C SER A 526 -22.74 16.28 -21.80
N VAL A 527 -21.70 15.48 -21.54
CA VAL A 527 -20.28 15.88 -21.53
C VAL A 527 -19.42 14.96 -22.40
N SER A 528 -19.61 13.65 -22.28
CA SER A 528 -18.65 12.64 -22.73
C SER A 528 -19.33 11.31 -23.05
N ASN A 529 -18.68 10.52 -23.91
CA ASN A 529 -19.04 9.11 -24.16
C ASN A 529 -18.37 8.14 -23.17
N ARG A 530 -17.67 8.65 -22.15
CA ARG A 530 -17.13 7.84 -21.05
C ARG A 530 -18.26 7.13 -20.30
N LEU A 531 -17.94 5.97 -19.75
CA LEU A 531 -18.90 5.19 -18.98
C LEU A 531 -19.22 5.90 -17.65
N ASP A 532 -20.49 6.22 -17.41
CA ASP A 532 -20.96 6.77 -16.13
C ASP A 532 -21.19 5.64 -15.12
N VAL A 533 -20.28 5.51 -14.16
CA VAL A 533 -20.29 4.41 -13.18
C VAL A 533 -21.52 4.47 -12.29
N LEU A 534 -22.04 5.67 -11.97
CA LEU A 534 -23.22 5.80 -11.12
C LEU A 534 -24.50 5.41 -11.85
N SER A 535 -24.59 5.72 -13.15
CA SER A 535 -25.70 5.21 -13.99
C SER A 535 -25.66 3.69 -14.13
N LEU A 536 -24.45 3.10 -14.12
CA LEU A 536 -24.25 1.66 -14.01
C LEU A 536 -24.87 1.18 -12.68
N ILE A 537 -24.43 1.73 -11.54
CA ILE A 537 -24.90 1.34 -10.19
C ILE A 537 -26.44 1.40 -10.05
N ASP A 538 -27.11 2.38 -10.64
CA ASP A 538 -28.59 2.46 -10.64
C ASP A 538 -29.24 1.16 -11.19
N SER A 539 -28.59 0.49 -12.14
CA SER A 539 -29.09 -0.75 -12.74
C SER A 539 -28.97 -1.96 -11.78
N THR A 540 -28.27 -1.82 -10.64
CA THR A 540 -28.25 -2.83 -9.57
C THR A 540 -29.47 -2.79 -8.65
N TYR A 541 -30.43 -1.87 -8.88
CA TYR A 541 -31.64 -1.68 -8.08
C TYR A 541 -32.44 -2.96 -7.82
N ALA A 542 -32.55 -3.83 -8.84
CA ALA A 542 -33.26 -5.10 -8.73
C ALA A 542 -32.68 -6.05 -7.67
N GLN A 543 -31.43 -5.83 -7.25
CA GLN A 543 -30.74 -6.58 -6.18
C GLN A 543 -30.89 -5.93 -4.79
N GLY A 544 -31.66 -4.85 -4.67
CA GLY A 544 -31.76 -4.04 -3.45
C GLY A 544 -30.54 -3.16 -3.18
N LYS A 545 -29.59 -3.09 -4.12
CA LYS A 545 -28.42 -2.21 -4.13
C LYS A 545 -28.68 -1.04 -5.08
N GLY A 546 -28.05 0.11 -4.90
CA GLY A 546 -28.22 1.19 -5.89
C GLY A 546 -27.61 2.51 -5.47
N ASN A 547 -26.59 2.46 -4.62
CA ASN A 547 -25.83 3.62 -4.22
C ASN A 547 -24.43 3.17 -3.75
N ILE A 548 -23.52 4.11 -3.55
CA ILE A 548 -22.13 3.88 -3.17
C ILE A 548 -21.67 5.00 -2.23
N GLN A 549 -20.80 4.68 -1.27
CA GLN A 549 -20.18 5.69 -0.42
C GLN A 549 -19.12 6.48 -1.21
N LEU A 550 -18.93 7.77 -0.92
CA LEU A 550 -17.89 8.58 -1.55
C LEU A 550 -16.49 8.00 -1.33
N SER A 551 -16.23 7.43 -0.15
CA SER A 551 -15.00 6.68 0.16
C SER A 551 -14.79 5.48 -0.76
N THR A 552 -15.85 4.70 -1.00
CA THR A 552 -15.79 3.53 -1.89
C THR A 552 -15.62 3.96 -3.35
N ALA A 553 -16.25 5.06 -3.77
CA ALA A 553 -16.03 5.65 -5.10
C ALA A 553 -14.60 6.16 -5.27
N ALA A 554 -14.04 6.85 -4.27
CA ALA A 554 -12.65 7.31 -4.29
C ALA A 554 -11.66 6.13 -4.35
N VAL A 555 -11.89 5.07 -3.56
CA VAL A 555 -11.10 3.83 -3.63
C VAL A 555 -11.26 3.12 -4.97
N LEU A 556 -12.45 3.13 -5.58
CA LEU A 556 -12.68 2.55 -6.93
C LEU A 556 -11.75 3.19 -7.98
N GLY A 557 -11.57 4.51 -7.91
CA GLY A 557 -10.60 5.25 -8.73
C GLY A 557 -9.13 4.97 -8.42
N ALA A 558 -8.84 4.31 -7.27
CA ALA A 558 -7.52 3.99 -6.75
C ALA A 558 -7.22 2.49 -6.63
N ARG A 559 -7.96 1.65 -7.37
CA ARG A 559 -7.72 0.20 -7.42
C ARG A 559 -6.58 -0.14 -8.37
N PHE A 560 -5.34 0.11 -7.95
CA PHE A 560 -4.16 -0.30 -8.71
C PHE A 560 -3.94 -1.82 -8.57
N PRO A 561 -4.10 -2.63 -9.64
CA PRO A 561 -3.79 -4.06 -9.63
C PRO A 561 -2.42 -4.33 -9.01
N TYR A 562 -2.26 -5.49 -8.36
CA TYR A 562 -1.14 -5.82 -7.44
C TYR A 562 -1.23 -5.20 -6.03
N VAL A 563 -1.75 -3.98 -5.87
CA VAL A 563 -1.95 -3.36 -4.54
C VAL A 563 -3.39 -3.59 -4.06
N SER A 564 -4.37 -3.35 -4.93
CA SER A 564 -5.80 -3.53 -4.68
C SER A 564 -6.41 -4.31 -5.85
N PRO A 565 -7.39 -5.19 -5.62
CA PRO A 565 -8.00 -5.97 -6.68
C PRO A 565 -8.95 -5.09 -7.50
N ALA A 566 -9.19 -5.47 -8.76
CA ALA A 566 -10.22 -4.84 -9.57
C ALA A 566 -11.58 -4.92 -8.85
N GLY A 567 -12.42 -3.90 -9.01
CA GLY A 567 -13.73 -3.82 -8.37
C GLY A 567 -14.83 -4.25 -9.31
N GLY A 568 -15.50 -5.35 -8.97
CA GLY A 568 -16.62 -5.86 -9.75
C GLY A 568 -17.96 -5.20 -9.41
N ILE A 569 -18.72 -4.79 -10.43
CA ILE A 569 -20.13 -4.41 -10.34
C ILE A 569 -20.96 -5.34 -11.24
N SER A 570 -21.91 -6.07 -10.65
CA SER A 570 -22.78 -7.01 -11.38
C SER A 570 -24.24 -6.56 -11.38
N TYR A 571 -24.93 -6.77 -12.50
CA TYR A 571 -26.34 -6.38 -12.73
C TYR A 571 -27.35 -7.48 -12.45
N GLU A 572 -26.97 -8.73 -12.66
CA GLU A 572 -27.87 -9.84 -12.48
C GLU A 572 -27.64 -10.49 -11.11
N ALA A 573 -28.74 -10.74 -10.39
CA ALA A 573 -28.70 -11.52 -9.15
C ALA A 573 -28.26 -12.99 -9.38
N LYS A 574 -28.20 -13.44 -10.65
CA LYS A 574 -27.95 -14.82 -11.07
C LYS A 574 -26.71 -15.02 -11.96
N GLU A 575 -25.97 -13.98 -12.34
CA GLU A 575 -24.71 -14.16 -13.09
C GLU A 575 -23.50 -14.23 -12.17
N LYS A 576 -22.61 -15.17 -12.50
CA LYS A 576 -21.51 -15.66 -11.65
C LYS A 576 -20.26 -14.76 -11.65
N GLU A 577 -20.23 -13.68 -12.42
CA GLU A 577 -19.13 -12.71 -12.45
C GLU A 577 -19.65 -11.25 -12.54
N PRO A 578 -18.86 -10.27 -12.09
CA PRO A 578 -19.15 -8.86 -12.39
C PRO A 578 -19.03 -8.59 -13.88
N ASN A 579 -20.15 -8.18 -14.49
CA ASN A 579 -20.17 -7.78 -15.90
C ASN A 579 -19.28 -6.55 -16.18
N HIS A 580 -18.94 -5.78 -15.13
CA HIS A 580 -18.05 -4.63 -15.22
C HIS A 580 -17.02 -4.64 -14.09
N SER A 581 -15.74 -4.69 -14.45
CA SER A 581 -14.63 -4.68 -13.50
C SER A 581 -13.84 -3.39 -13.66
N PHE A 582 -13.56 -2.72 -12.56
CA PHE A 582 -12.94 -1.40 -12.53
C PHE A 582 -11.58 -1.43 -11.86
N VAL A 583 -10.62 -0.75 -12.46
CA VAL A 583 -9.27 -0.51 -11.92
C VAL A 583 -8.99 0.98 -11.85
N ASP A 584 -7.82 1.30 -11.33
CA ASP A 584 -7.30 2.65 -11.21
C ASP A 584 -7.48 3.49 -12.50
N GLY A 585 -7.88 4.75 -12.34
CA GLY A 585 -8.00 5.69 -13.45
C GLY A 585 -6.67 5.95 -14.18
N GLY A 586 -5.55 5.81 -13.48
CA GLY A 586 -4.20 6.01 -14.01
C GLY A 586 -3.75 4.99 -15.05
N TYR A 587 -4.50 3.90 -15.24
CA TYR A 587 -4.27 2.99 -16.38
C TYR A 587 -4.58 3.65 -17.71
N PHE A 588 -5.54 4.58 -17.73
CA PHE A 588 -5.94 5.30 -18.94
C PHE A 588 -5.44 6.75 -18.93
N ASP A 589 -5.60 7.44 -17.80
CA ASP A 589 -5.32 8.86 -17.64
C ASP A 589 -5.04 9.18 -16.17
N ASN A 590 -3.75 9.31 -15.82
CA ASN A 590 -3.32 9.48 -14.44
C ASN A 590 -3.53 10.90 -13.89
N SER A 591 -3.67 11.92 -14.73
CA SER A 591 -3.98 13.30 -14.30
C SER A 591 -5.49 13.53 -14.17
N GLY A 592 -6.29 12.77 -14.92
CA GLY A 592 -7.72 13.01 -15.10
C GLY A 592 -8.02 14.17 -16.05
N GLY A 593 -7.06 14.57 -16.89
CA GLY A 593 -7.19 15.70 -17.83
C GLY A 593 -8.19 15.44 -18.97
N GLY A 594 -8.39 14.19 -19.37
CA GLY A 594 -9.23 13.82 -20.50
C GLY A 594 -10.71 14.23 -20.33
N ILE A 595 -11.30 13.99 -19.15
CA ILE A 595 -12.70 14.40 -18.88
C ILE A 595 -12.83 15.93 -18.80
N ILE A 596 -11.81 16.63 -18.30
CA ILE A 596 -11.80 18.10 -18.28
C ILE A 596 -11.71 18.65 -19.71
N HIS A 597 -10.92 18.04 -20.59
CA HIS A 597 -10.84 18.43 -21.99
C HIS A 597 -12.20 18.27 -22.69
N GLU A 598 -12.89 17.14 -22.49
CA GLU A 598 -14.23 16.89 -23.04
C GLU A 598 -15.27 17.89 -22.49
N MET A 599 -15.22 18.19 -21.19
CA MET A 599 -16.06 19.22 -20.58
C MET A 599 -15.81 20.60 -21.18
N MET A 600 -14.56 20.99 -21.36
CA MET A 600 -14.22 22.28 -21.94
C MET A 600 -14.61 22.40 -23.41
N GLN A 601 -14.54 21.32 -24.18
CA GLN A 601 -15.08 21.29 -25.55
C GLN A 601 -16.61 21.51 -25.55
N ARG A 602 -17.34 20.97 -24.56
CA ARG A 602 -18.78 21.24 -24.43
C ARG A 602 -19.06 22.69 -24.03
N ILE A 603 -18.28 23.25 -23.11
CA ILE A 603 -18.38 24.66 -22.70
C ILE A 603 -18.10 25.59 -23.89
N GLU A 604 -17.09 25.32 -24.72
CA GLU A 604 -16.79 26.09 -25.94
C GLU A 604 -17.99 26.10 -26.90
N LYS A 605 -18.66 24.95 -27.08
CA LYS A 605 -19.89 24.86 -27.91
C LYS A 605 -21.02 25.72 -27.34
N ILE A 606 -21.25 25.68 -26.03
CA ILE A 606 -22.29 26.48 -25.35
C ILE A 606 -21.95 27.98 -25.43
N GLN A 607 -20.69 28.35 -25.26
CA GLN A 607 -20.24 29.74 -25.33
C GLN A 607 -20.43 30.33 -26.73
N ASN A 608 -20.22 29.53 -27.79
CA ASN A 608 -20.36 29.95 -29.19
C ASN A 608 -21.81 29.94 -29.70
N ASP A 609 -22.71 29.22 -29.06
CA ASP A 609 -24.14 29.22 -29.39
C ASP A 609 -24.84 30.48 -28.85
N THR A 610 -25.07 31.47 -29.73
CA THR A 610 -25.70 32.74 -29.37
C THR A 610 -27.17 32.61 -28.93
N THR A 611 -27.81 31.48 -29.21
CA THR A 611 -29.19 31.20 -28.76
C THR A 611 -29.24 30.69 -27.32
N ASN A 612 -28.11 30.20 -26.80
CA ASN A 612 -28.03 29.68 -25.45
C ASN A 612 -27.97 30.81 -24.41
N SER A 613 -28.80 30.73 -23.37
CA SER A 613 -28.87 31.73 -22.30
C SER A 613 -27.54 31.92 -21.56
N LEU A 614 -26.69 30.89 -21.51
CA LEU A 614 -25.40 30.92 -20.80
C LEU A 614 -24.27 31.54 -21.64
N SER A 615 -24.44 31.72 -22.95
CA SER A 615 -23.37 32.19 -23.84
C SER A 615 -22.78 33.54 -23.39
N LYS A 616 -23.64 34.48 -22.97
CA LYS A 616 -23.21 35.81 -22.51
C LYS A 616 -22.39 35.75 -21.22
N ASP A 617 -22.81 34.92 -20.27
CA ASP A 617 -22.14 34.78 -18.98
C ASP A 617 -20.78 34.05 -19.15
N LEU A 618 -20.74 33.00 -19.98
CA LEU A 618 -19.50 32.27 -20.30
C LEU A 618 -18.46 33.13 -21.03
N LYS A 619 -18.86 34.13 -21.82
CA LYS A 619 -17.93 35.07 -22.47
C LYS A 619 -17.27 36.04 -21.50
N ARG A 620 -17.81 36.19 -20.29
CA ARG A 620 -17.21 37.01 -19.20
C ARG A 620 -16.24 36.22 -18.34
N MET A 621 -16.05 34.92 -18.62
CA MET A 621 -15.20 34.04 -17.84
C MET A 621 -13.90 33.75 -18.56
N ARG A 622 -12.84 33.49 -17.78
CA ARG A 622 -11.58 32.94 -18.27
C ARG A 622 -11.20 31.72 -17.43
N PHE A 623 -10.93 30.62 -18.12
CA PHE A 623 -10.65 29.33 -17.50
C PHE A 623 -9.14 29.11 -17.36
N TYR A 624 -8.74 28.62 -16.20
CA TYR A 624 -7.37 28.31 -15.82
C TYR A 624 -7.30 26.87 -15.34
N LEU A 625 -6.23 26.17 -15.73
CA LEU A 625 -5.94 24.80 -15.34
C LEU A 625 -4.85 24.82 -14.28
N ILE A 626 -5.15 24.27 -13.09
CA ILE A 626 -4.17 23.98 -12.05
C ILE A 626 -3.91 22.48 -12.07
N HIS A 627 -2.69 22.06 -12.34
CA HIS A 627 -2.29 20.66 -12.39
C HIS A 627 -1.37 20.35 -11.21
N LEU A 628 -1.88 19.56 -10.27
CA LEU A 628 -1.14 19.09 -9.09
C LEU A 628 -0.40 17.80 -9.45
N THR A 629 0.90 17.92 -9.69
CA THR A 629 1.77 16.80 -10.10
C THR A 629 2.61 16.30 -8.92
N ASN A 630 3.02 15.04 -9.00
CA ASN A 630 3.85 14.40 -7.97
C ASN A 630 4.91 13.46 -8.56
N THR A 631 5.43 13.82 -9.73
CA THR A 631 6.44 13.03 -10.45
C THR A 631 7.76 13.78 -10.42
N PRO A 632 8.89 13.12 -10.07
CA PRO A 632 10.20 13.75 -10.15
C PRO A 632 10.55 14.11 -11.59
N ASP A 633 11.31 15.19 -11.78
CA ASP A 633 11.92 15.51 -13.06
C ASP A 633 12.76 14.29 -13.51
N SER A 634 12.40 13.66 -14.63
CA SER A 634 13.13 12.50 -15.10
C SER A 634 14.54 12.92 -15.53
N ASP A 635 15.57 12.45 -14.82
CA ASP A 635 16.90 12.36 -15.40
C ASP A 635 16.76 11.43 -16.61
N GLY A 636 16.85 11.94 -17.84
CA GLY A 636 16.67 11.20 -19.10
C GLY A 636 17.69 10.08 -19.36
N ASN A 637 18.26 9.50 -18.31
CA ASN A 637 19.21 8.40 -18.36
C ASN A 637 18.50 7.09 -18.68
N LEU A 638 18.74 6.59 -19.88
CA LEU A 638 18.35 5.25 -20.30
C LEU A 638 19.19 4.22 -19.53
N ASN A 639 18.55 3.44 -18.66
CA ASN A 639 19.21 2.32 -18.01
C ASN A 639 19.23 1.10 -18.96
N PRO A 640 20.38 0.41 -19.12
CA PRO A 640 20.43 -0.81 -19.91
C PRO A 640 19.53 -1.88 -19.29
N ILE A 641 18.66 -2.49 -20.11
CA ILE A 641 17.80 -3.59 -19.70
C ILE A 641 18.59 -4.90 -19.79
N HIS A 642 18.63 -5.66 -18.71
CA HIS A 642 19.28 -6.98 -18.70
C HIS A 642 18.61 -7.92 -19.73
N PRO A 643 19.38 -8.74 -20.50
CA PRO A 643 18.80 -9.58 -21.56
C PRO A 643 17.65 -10.49 -21.11
N LEU A 644 17.78 -11.15 -19.96
CA LEU A 644 16.68 -11.97 -19.42
C LEU A 644 15.44 -11.16 -19.04
N THR A 645 15.61 -9.91 -18.58
CA THR A 645 14.47 -9.02 -18.30
C THR A 645 13.81 -8.59 -19.61
N ASN A 646 14.60 -8.36 -20.65
CA ASN A 646 14.08 -8.08 -21.98
C ASN A 646 13.29 -9.28 -22.52
N ASP A 647 13.85 -10.49 -22.50
CA ASP A 647 13.22 -11.68 -23.07
C ASP A 647 11.94 -12.10 -22.31
N LEU A 648 11.89 -11.88 -20.99
CA LEU A 648 10.77 -12.32 -20.15
C LEU A 648 9.73 -11.22 -19.88
N ALA A 649 10.15 -9.96 -19.85
CA ALA A 649 9.31 -8.88 -19.32
C ALA A 649 9.18 -7.67 -20.26
N ALA A 650 9.88 -7.60 -21.40
CA ALA A 650 9.75 -6.46 -22.31
C ALA A 650 8.29 -6.15 -22.70
N PRO A 651 7.43 -7.11 -23.09
CA PRO A 651 6.03 -6.80 -23.41
C PRO A 651 5.28 -6.17 -22.23
N LEU A 652 5.48 -6.68 -21.01
CA LEU A 652 4.85 -6.15 -19.80
C LEU A 652 5.38 -4.75 -19.47
N LEU A 653 6.70 -4.56 -19.51
CA LEU A 653 7.35 -3.26 -19.27
C LEU A 653 6.90 -2.20 -20.28
N THR A 654 6.77 -2.56 -21.56
CA THR A 654 6.25 -1.66 -22.59
C THR A 654 4.81 -1.27 -22.32
N VAL A 655 3.94 -2.20 -21.93
CA VAL A 655 2.54 -1.89 -21.55
C VAL A 655 2.52 -0.90 -20.38
N PHE A 656 3.29 -1.15 -19.31
CA PHE A 656 3.38 -0.23 -18.17
C PHE A 656 3.90 1.16 -18.55
N ASN A 657 4.95 1.24 -19.37
CA ASN A 657 5.52 2.52 -19.81
C ASN A 657 4.57 3.29 -20.74
N THR A 658 3.75 2.59 -21.51
CA THR A 658 2.77 3.21 -22.44
C THR A 658 1.66 3.95 -21.67
N TYR A 659 1.23 3.45 -20.50
CA TYR A 659 0.24 4.13 -19.66
C TYR A 659 0.73 5.51 -19.19
N GLY A 660 2.01 5.62 -18.80
CA GLY A 660 2.63 6.90 -18.46
C GLY A 660 2.64 7.86 -19.65
N SER A 661 3.06 7.37 -20.82
CA SER A 661 3.07 8.18 -22.06
C SER A 661 1.69 8.67 -22.47
N GLN A 662 0.64 7.84 -22.32
CA GLN A 662 -0.73 8.22 -22.63
C GLN A 662 -1.22 9.40 -21.78
N THR A 663 -0.86 9.43 -20.50
CA THR A 663 -1.17 10.56 -19.60
C THR A 663 -0.52 11.83 -20.12
N THR A 664 0.79 11.82 -20.39
CA THR A 664 1.52 12.99 -20.90
C THR A 664 0.94 13.52 -22.21
N VAL A 665 0.51 12.64 -23.12
CA VAL A 665 -0.13 13.04 -24.38
C VAL A 665 -1.49 13.69 -24.14
N ASN A 666 -2.30 13.16 -23.23
CA ASN A 666 -3.60 13.74 -22.88
C ASN A 666 -3.46 15.12 -22.22
N ASP A 667 -2.50 15.26 -21.31
CA ASP A 667 -2.20 16.54 -20.65
C ASP A 667 -1.78 17.59 -21.67
N LYS A 668 -0.85 17.25 -22.58
CA LYS A 668 -0.42 18.19 -23.61
C LYS A 668 -1.56 18.60 -24.55
N ARG A 669 -2.48 17.69 -24.87
CA ARG A 669 -3.68 18.00 -25.66
C ARG A 669 -4.58 18.99 -24.94
N LEU A 670 -4.83 18.77 -23.64
CA LEU A 670 -5.63 19.69 -22.83
C LEU A 670 -4.93 21.05 -22.71
N GLU A 671 -3.65 21.10 -22.37
CA GLU A 671 -2.88 22.35 -22.26
C GLU A 671 -2.97 23.17 -23.55
N THR A 672 -2.77 22.50 -24.69
CA THR A 672 -2.84 23.13 -26.02
C THR A 672 -4.25 23.65 -26.30
N PHE A 673 -5.28 22.88 -25.93
CA PHE A 673 -6.67 23.31 -26.02
C PHE A 673 -6.91 24.56 -25.16
N MET A 674 -6.46 24.57 -23.91
CA MET A 674 -6.67 25.68 -22.97
C MET A 674 -5.98 26.95 -23.43
N THR A 675 -4.73 26.86 -23.91
CA THR A 675 -3.99 28.00 -24.49
C THR A 675 -4.69 28.58 -25.70
N ARG A 676 -5.24 27.73 -26.58
CA ARG A 676 -6.06 28.15 -27.73
C ARG A 676 -7.35 28.83 -27.26
N PHE A 677 -8.04 28.22 -26.30
CA PHE A 677 -9.35 28.65 -25.82
C PHE A 677 -9.30 30.03 -25.13
N CYS A 678 -8.29 30.28 -24.30
CA CYS A 678 -8.12 31.58 -23.65
C CYS A 678 -7.32 32.61 -24.47
N ASN A 679 -6.70 32.18 -25.58
CA ASN A 679 -5.70 32.94 -26.34
C ASN A 679 -4.56 33.49 -25.43
N CYS A 680 -4.06 32.66 -24.52
CA CYS A 680 -3.13 33.06 -23.47
C CYS A 680 -2.18 31.91 -23.09
N THR A 681 -0.92 32.22 -22.83
CA THR A 681 0.09 31.22 -22.44
C THR A 681 0.04 30.87 -20.95
N THR A 682 -0.60 31.71 -20.13
CA THR A 682 -0.69 31.57 -18.67
C THR A 682 -1.92 30.79 -18.20
N ALA A 683 -2.63 30.13 -19.12
CA ALA A 683 -3.83 29.36 -18.81
C ALA A 683 -3.55 28.14 -17.93
N ASN A 684 -2.35 27.57 -18.06
CA ASN A 684 -1.98 26.31 -17.42
C ASN A 684 -0.91 26.57 -16.36
N LYS A 685 -1.11 26.02 -15.17
CA LYS A 685 -0.20 26.16 -14.04
C LYS A 685 0.03 24.78 -13.43
N GLU A 686 1.28 24.33 -13.48
CA GLU A 686 1.71 23.11 -12.78
C GLU A 686 2.20 23.46 -11.37
N ILE A 687 1.81 22.65 -10.38
CA ILE A 687 2.29 22.70 -9.00
C ILE A 687 2.79 21.31 -8.63
N ASN A 688 4.12 21.13 -8.67
CA ASN A 688 4.76 19.83 -8.43
C ASN A 688 5.25 19.69 -6.98
N LEU A 689 5.01 18.50 -6.40
CA LEU A 689 5.56 18.08 -5.12
C LEU A 689 7.09 18.04 -5.14
N TYR A 690 7.69 17.57 -6.23
CA TYR A 690 9.15 17.42 -6.34
C TYR A 690 9.80 18.74 -6.72
N ARG A 691 10.90 19.08 -6.04
CA ARG A 691 11.73 20.22 -6.41
C ARG A 691 12.73 19.83 -7.49
N THR A 692 12.87 20.69 -8.51
CA THR A 692 13.85 20.50 -9.58
C THR A 692 15.26 20.38 -9.02
N LYS A 693 15.99 19.34 -9.44
CA LYS A 693 17.40 19.03 -9.05
C LYS A 693 17.64 18.69 -7.57
N LYS A 694 16.60 18.35 -6.79
CA LYS A 694 16.78 17.76 -5.46
C LYS A 694 16.53 16.26 -5.47
N ASN A 695 17.35 15.50 -4.77
CA ASN A 695 17.18 14.07 -4.59
C ASN A 695 16.17 13.79 -3.45
N GLU A 696 14.91 14.11 -3.72
CA GLU A 696 13.79 13.87 -2.82
C GLU A 696 13.04 12.61 -3.25
N SER A 697 12.55 11.83 -2.29
CA SER A 697 11.81 10.59 -2.56
C SER A 697 10.60 10.52 -1.64
N TYR A 698 9.42 10.40 -2.24
CA TYR A 698 8.15 10.31 -1.51
C TYR A 698 7.47 8.96 -1.82
N PRO A 699 7.19 8.13 -0.80
CA PRO A 699 6.69 6.77 -0.99
C PRO A 699 5.26 6.74 -1.53
N MET A 700 4.94 5.76 -2.38
CA MET A 700 3.58 5.53 -2.86
C MET A 700 2.93 4.40 -2.07
N ASN A 701 2.43 4.73 -0.87
CA ASN A 701 1.77 3.82 0.06
C ASN A 701 0.45 4.45 0.58
N TRP A 702 -0.28 3.71 1.43
CA TRP A 702 -1.50 4.19 2.10
C TRP A 702 -1.25 4.62 3.55
N VAL A 703 0.01 4.90 3.92
CA VAL A 703 0.42 5.41 5.24
C VAL A 703 1.76 6.13 5.08
N ILE A 704 1.90 7.36 5.56
CA ILE A 704 3.11 8.16 5.34
C ILE A 704 3.78 8.44 6.68
N SER A 705 5.10 8.22 6.78
CA SER A 705 5.89 8.60 7.96
C SER A 705 5.77 10.09 8.28
N GLN A 706 5.87 10.44 9.57
CA GLN A 706 5.83 11.84 10.00
C GLN A 706 6.91 12.67 9.32
N TYR A 707 8.13 12.14 9.23
CA TYR A 707 9.23 12.77 8.48
C TYR A 707 8.85 13.15 7.05
N ARG A 708 8.20 12.24 6.31
CA ARG A 708 7.78 12.51 4.93
C ARG A 708 6.62 13.49 4.86
N LYS A 709 5.68 13.45 5.82
CA LYS A 709 4.60 14.44 5.91
C LYS A 709 5.14 15.84 6.19
N ASP A 710 6.11 15.99 7.08
CA ASP A 710 6.73 17.28 7.40
C ASP A 710 7.43 17.89 6.17
N LEU A 711 8.11 17.05 5.36
CA LEU A 711 8.68 17.48 4.08
C LEU A 711 7.62 17.91 3.05
N MET A 712 6.47 17.24 3.01
CA MET A 712 5.35 17.62 2.16
C MET A 712 4.70 18.90 2.65
N ASP A 713 4.55 19.08 3.96
CA ASP A 713 3.98 20.27 4.58
C ASP A 713 4.84 21.50 4.31
N ALA A 714 6.16 21.39 4.50
CA ALA A 714 7.11 22.43 4.14
C ALA A 714 7.03 22.79 2.65
N ARG A 715 6.80 21.80 1.77
CA ARG A 715 6.64 22.04 0.34
C ARG A 715 5.33 22.77 0.01
N VAL A 716 4.23 22.44 0.70
CA VAL A 716 2.96 23.18 0.56
C VAL A 716 3.17 24.64 0.95
N ASP A 717 3.82 24.91 2.09
CA ASP A 717 4.04 26.26 2.57
C ASP A 717 4.90 27.08 1.59
N GLU A 718 5.95 26.47 1.02
CA GLU A 718 6.75 27.08 -0.05
C GLU A 718 5.91 27.46 -1.27
N VAL A 719 5.07 26.53 -1.76
CA VAL A 719 4.20 26.78 -2.92
C VAL A 719 3.26 27.95 -2.64
N ILE A 720 2.62 28.00 -1.47
CA ILE A 720 1.74 29.12 -1.13
C ILE A 720 2.50 30.45 -1.10
N GLN A 721 3.72 30.48 -0.57
CA GLN A 721 4.56 31.68 -0.58
C GLN A 721 4.99 32.09 -2.00
N GLU A 722 5.30 31.13 -2.87
CA GLU A 722 5.62 31.37 -4.28
C GLU A 722 4.42 31.94 -5.04
N GLU A 723 3.23 31.38 -4.84
CA GLU A 723 2.01 31.84 -5.52
C GLU A 723 1.53 33.21 -5.04
N LEU A 724 1.67 33.50 -3.74
CA LEU A 724 1.43 34.84 -3.19
C LEU A 724 2.35 35.89 -3.82
N LYS A 725 3.62 35.55 -4.07
CA LYS A 725 4.57 36.44 -4.76
C LYS A 725 4.25 36.62 -6.25
N ASN A 726 3.72 35.58 -6.90
CA ASN A 726 3.41 35.57 -8.33
C ASN A 726 2.03 36.18 -8.67
N GLY A 727 1.29 36.68 -7.70
CA GLY A 727 0.03 37.40 -7.94
C GLY A 727 -1.18 36.50 -8.18
N LEU A 728 -1.13 35.24 -7.74
CA LEU A 728 -2.33 34.44 -7.45
C LEU A 728 -3.00 35.05 -6.21
N LYS A 729 -3.70 36.17 -6.44
CA LYS A 729 -4.74 36.69 -5.55
C LYS A 729 -6.04 35.97 -5.85
#